data_AF-A0A7U9MYQ3-F1
#
_entry.id   AF-A0A7U9MYQ3-F1
#
_cell.length_a   1.000
_cell.length_b   1.000
_cell.length_c   1.000
_cell.angle_alpha   90.00
_cell.angle_beta   90.00
_cell.angle_gamma   90.00
#
_symmetry.space_group_name_H-M   'P 1'
#
loop_
_entity.id
_entity.type
_entity.pdbx_description
1 polymer ?
#
loop_
_entity_poly.entity_id
_entity_poly.type
_entity_poly.pdbx_seq_one_letter_code
_entity_poly.pdbx_strand_id
1 'polypeptide(L)'
;MEKKYQVFISSTFDDLKEERQKARDTILSMYQFPIGMEMFSAADEEQWNVIKETIDSSDYYIVIIAQRYGSIIEHGVDKGISYTQKEFSYAKKKGVPILAFIINDSVLLTADKVETDEIKKEKLKEFKEKAKTGRVVEWWETGDELARKVAVALSKEIQKGKRPGWIRAESNVEKDSVPCADEKIMKLGMKKYPNLLAAYNDIVSDITDSTFFDFMGLQGANFLRDSNNLSLAIKEKSNLKIRYLVQYPFSDEIRRRLENLPECLNDDDLEEKWRTIYGNIKELKRECYVEYRKAESVELRYFSNPLVFRLLFTQKHLYMNYYEKGKNTTQCEVYRYDYDSPTYETYQMYFNNIWIKAQHSLPTKKIPAKYSFLKDRYFQVTPSLVINVCADCDMNCSYCPKEKNGQKLGGENLKSISQINYCNMQAIKNLVKEFSKHILNDRDKPILRITGGEPLFGSENRKRTMAILSSAEDYNRIVLCTNGISFIKAYNENSRLWEGLKRKMLLKISLDTLNEEKFQILTGTKAGTLESVKNGIQFAAKKKFRIELNVVATKENVSDLEDILKLFEFSIQNHLVGIKILTVNDFGGNVSFEQTIEEQANISQKLEELIEKLRLKGYEEREVFLNDNKGIKMKRFVCHYVDPGNEQDEECTLTIVDHHNSSLSLTPRRTFSEFCIKCKYYPKNVKKDSGIKPCATGVMSLTLRADGLFSPCRLLTDSENAINISNMKPAVIRSSMDELLRKYDRCWYES
;
A
#
# COMPACT_ATOMS: atom_id res chain seq x y z
N MET A 1 -22.84 35.64 -8.67
CA MET A 1 -21.76 34.70 -8.30
C MET A 1 -20.54 35.00 -9.15
N GLU A 2 -19.37 35.14 -8.52
CA GLU A 2 -18.11 35.39 -9.23
C GLU A 2 -17.64 34.10 -9.92
N LYS A 3 -17.68 34.10 -11.26
CA LYS A 3 -17.25 32.95 -12.07
C LYS A 3 -15.75 33.01 -12.33
N LYS A 4 -15.06 31.90 -12.11
CA LYS A 4 -13.67 31.66 -12.55
C LYS A 4 -13.67 30.76 -13.76
N TYR A 5 -12.63 30.79 -14.57
CA TYR A 5 -12.57 30.10 -15.84
C TYR A 5 -11.28 29.29 -15.95
N GLN A 6 -11.40 28.10 -16.54
CA GLN A 6 -10.26 27.25 -16.84
C GLN A 6 -9.73 27.57 -18.24
N VAL A 7 -8.43 27.83 -18.35
CA VAL A 7 -7.78 28.27 -19.58
C VAL A 7 -6.65 27.31 -19.94
N PHE A 8 -6.81 26.55 -21.02
CA PHE A 8 -5.77 25.65 -21.51
C PHE A 8 -4.70 26.42 -22.30
N ILE A 9 -3.43 26.26 -21.97
CA ILE A 9 -2.31 26.90 -22.69
C ILE A 9 -1.60 25.85 -23.54
N SER A 10 -1.62 26.02 -24.85
CA SER A 10 -0.91 25.18 -25.83
C SER A 10 0.23 25.95 -26.49
N SER A 11 1.41 25.36 -26.52
CA SER A 11 2.61 25.92 -27.18
C SER A 11 3.63 24.81 -27.40
N THR A 12 4.68 25.10 -28.16
CA THR A 12 5.94 24.34 -28.01
C THR A 12 6.53 24.62 -26.63
N PHE A 13 7.29 23.67 -26.07
CA PHE A 13 7.74 23.76 -24.68
C PHE A 13 9.14 24.37 -24.55
N ASP A 14 10.16 23.75 -25.15
CA ASP A 14 11.56 24.11 -24.88
C ASP A 14 11.96 25.54 -25.27
N ASP A 15 11.41 26.08 -26.35
CA ASP A 15 11.69 27.43 -26.85
C ASP A 15 10.90 28.54 -26.16
N LEU A 16 9.77 28.21 -25.53
CA LEU A 16 8.78 29.16 -25.00
C LEU A 16 8.55 29.05 -23.48
N LYS A 17 9.50 28.48 -22.74
CA LYS A 17 9.36 28.29 -21.27
C LYS A 17 9.04 29.61 -20.54
N GLU A 18 9.77 30.68 -20.88
CA GLU A 18 9.60 31.99 -20.23
C GLU A 18 8.27 32.64 -20.62
N GLU A 19 7.95 32.64 -21.91
CA GLU A 19 6.73 33.25 -22.46
C GLU A 19 5.48 32.52 -21.97
N ARG A 20 5.54 31.19 -21.87
CA ARG A 20 4.50 30.34 -21.31
C ARG A 20 4.31 30.59 -19.81
N GLN A 21 5.40 30.74 -19.06
CA GLN A 21 5.35 31.13 -17.65
C GLN A 21 4.67 32.49 -17.45
N LYS A 22 5.05 33.51 -18.24
CA LYS A 22 4.41 34.83 -18.17
C LYS A 22 2.92 34.80 -18.49
N ALA A 23 2.52 34.00 -19.49
CA ALA A 23 1.10 33.80 -19.82
C ALA A 23 0.34 33.13 -18.67
N ARG A 24 0.90 32.08 -18.07
CA ARG A 24 0.32 31.39 -16.90
C ARG A 24 0.17 32.32 -15.70
N ASP A 25 1.23 33.03 -15.34
CA ASP A 25 1.27 33.93 -14.19
C ASP A 25 0.26 35.09 -14.38
N THR A 26 0.08 35.55 -15.62
CA THR A 26 -0.96 36.53 -15.98
C THR A 26 -2.37 35.97 -15.74
N ILE A 27 -2.66 34.76 -16.19
CA ILE A 27 -3.99 34.12 -16.02
C ILE A 27 -4.29 33.93 -14.51
N LEU A 28 -3.29 33.55 -13.71
CA LEU A 28 -3.40 33.48 -12.26
C LEU A 28 -3.66 34.85 -11.63
N SER A 29 -2.98 35.91 -12.10
CA SER A 29 -3.20 37.28 -11.61
C SER A 29 -4.61 37.82 -11.91
N MET A 30 -5.27 37.24 -12.91
CA MET A 30 -6.67 37.51 -13.25
C MET A 30 -7.65 36.65 -12.43
N TYR A 31 -7.17 35.92 -11.43
CA TYR A 31 -7.93 34.96 -10.61
C TYR A 31 -8.60 33.83 -11.42
N GLN A 32 -8.02 33.46 -12.57
CA GLN A 32 -8.46 32.36 -13.42
C GLN A 32 -7.54 31.14 -13.25
N PHE A 33 -7.93 29.99 -13.79
CA PHE A 33 -7.17 28.74 -13.65
C PHE A 33 -6.43 28.40 -14.96
N PRO A 34 -5.11 28.66 -15.07
CA PRO A 34 -4.36 28.17 -16.21
C PRO A 34 -4.07 26.67 -16.06
N ILE A 35 -4.21 25.93 -17.16
CA ILE A 35 -3.78 24.54 -17.24
C ILE A 35 -2.87 24.36 -18.45
N GLY A 36 -1.78 23.63 -18.23
CA GLY A 36 -0.78 23.33 -19.23
C GLY A 36 -0.12 21.98 -18.95
N MET A 37 0.70 21.51 -19.89
CA MET A 37 1.37 20.21 -19.77
C MET A 37 2.27 20.08 -18.54
N GLU A 38 2.74 21.20 -17.99
CA GLU A 38 3.55 21.27 -16.76
C GLU A 38 2.79 20.82 -15.49
N MET A 39 1.47 20.72 -15.54
CA MET A 39 0.61 20.33 -14.42
C MET A 39 0.14 18.87 -14.50
N PHE A 40 0.52 18.13 -15.55
CA PHE A 40 0.17 16.72 -15.68
C PHE A 40 1.13 15.86 -14.83
N SER A 41 0.56 15.03 -13.94
CA SER A 41 1.31 14.06 -13.14
C SER A 41 1.83 12.91 -14.00
N ALA A 42 2.97 12.31 -13.64
CA ALA A 42 3.43 11.05 -14.22
C ALA A 42 2.40 9.94 -13.87
N ALA A 43 1.55 9.59 -14.82
CA ALA A 43 0.52 8.56 -14.68
C ALA A 43 0.59 7.60 -15.89
N ASP A 44 0.16 6.34 -15.70
CA ASP A 44 0.18 5.27 -16.72
C ASP A 44 -0.79 5.48 -17.90
N GLU A 45 -1.55 6.58 -17.91
CA GLU A 45 -2.48 6.90 -18.98
C GLU A 45 -1.75 7.50 -20.20
N GLU A 46 -2.19 7.14 -21.41
CA GLU A 46 -1.70 7.78 -22.63
C GLU A 46 -1.87 9.30 -22.52
N GLN A 47 -0.77 10.05 -22.56
CA GLN A 47 -0.70 11.52 -22.41
C GLN A 47 -1.75 12.27 -23.24
N TRP A 48 -2.15 11.71 -24.38
CA TRP A 48 -3.20 12.28 -25.24
C TRP A 48 -4.62 12.21 -24.64
N ASN A 49 -4.95 11.20 -23.84
CA ASN A 49 -6.25 11.08 -23.18
C ASN A 49 -6.44 12.18 -22.13
N VAL A 50 -5.41 12.41 -21.30
CA VAL A 50 -5.38 13.50 -20.32
C VAL A 50 -5.55 14.87 -20.99
N ILE A 51 -4.84 15.10 -22.10
CA ILE A 51 -4.96 16.34 -22.87
C ILE A 51 -6.39 16.55 -23.40
N LYS A 52 -7.04 15.50 -23.93
CA LYS A 52 -8.42 15.58 -24.43
C LYS A 52 -9.41 15.95 -23.32
N GLU A 53 -9.33 15.29 -22.18
CA GLU A 53 -10.21 15.55 -21.03
C GLU A 53 -10.01 16.96 -20.46
N THR A 54 -8.75 17.40 -20.43
CA THR A 54 -8.41 18.75 -19.98
C THR A 54 -8.94 19.82 -20.95
N ILE A 55 -8.82 19.61 -22.27
CA ILE A 55 -9.41 20.53 -23.26
C ILE A 55 -10.94 20.53 -23.16
N ASP A 56 -11.56 19.35 -22.98
CA ASP A 56 -13.02 19.20 -22.88
C ASP A 56 -13.59 19.93 -21.64
N SER A 57 -12.82 19.98 -20.54
CA SER A 57 -13.18 20.70 -19.30
C SER A 57 -12.78 22.18 -19.30
N SER A 58 -12.07 22.67 -20.31
CA SER A 58 -11.58 24.05 -20.36
C SER A 58 -12.62 25.02 -20.94
N ASP A 59 -12.70 26.20 -20.35
CA ASP A 59 -13.58 27.28 -20.82
C ASP A 59 -12.98 28.00 -22.02
N TYR A 60 -11.67 28.20 -22.02
CA TYR A 60 -10.94 28.88 -23.09
C TYR A 60 -9.67 28.11 -23.45
N TYR A 61 -9.23 28.24 -24.70
CA TYR A 61 -8.02 27.62 -25.20
C TYR A 61 -7.10 28.71 -25.78
N ILE A 62 -5.87 28.78 -25.29
CA ILE A 62 -4.83 29.68 -25.76
C ILE A 62 -3.81 28.86 -26.56
N VAL A 63 -3.48 29.32 -27.76
CA VAL A 63 -2.35 28.78 -28.53
C VAL A 63 -1.29 29.86 -28.73
N ILE A 64 -0.05 29.56 -28.35
CA ILE A 64 1.12 30.43 -28.54
C ILE A 64 2.02 29.76 -29.58
N ILE A 65 2.22 30.44 -30.71
CA ILE A 65 3.00 29.93 -31.84
C ILE A 65 4.20 30.85 -32.07
N ALA A 66 5.41 30.29 -32.00
CA ALA A 66 6.64 31.01 -32.30
C ALA A 66 7.30 30.52 -33.59
N GLN A 67 8.62 30.36 -33.61
CA GLN A 67 9.39 29.95 -34.79
C GLN A 67 9.76 28.45 -34.81
N ARG A 68 9.22 27.64 -33.90
CA ARG A 68 9.35 26.17 -33.92
C ARG A 68 8.02 25.47 -34.16
N TYR A 69 8.06 24.36 -34.90
CA TYR A 69 6.87 23.53 -35.13
C TYR A 69 6.62 22.52 -34.01
N GLY A 70 7.69 22.12 -33.30
CA GLY A 70 7.66 21.17 -32.19
C GLY A 70 7.86 19.70 -32.62
N SER A 71 7.63 18.79 -31.67
CA SER A 71 7.74 17.34 -31.89
C SER A 71 6.59 16.83 -32.76
N ILE A 72 6.93 15.99 -33.74
CA ILE A 72 5.97 15.38 -34.67
C ILE A 72 5.57 14.01 -34.15
N ILE A 73 4.31 13.64 -34.35
CA ILE A 73 3.79 12.32 -34.02
C ILE A 73 4.29 11.30 -35.05
N GLU A 74 4.99 10.25 -34.60
CA GLU A 74 5.67 9.27 -35.46
C GLU A 74 4.77 8.11 -35.91
N HIS A 75 3.71 7.81 -35.14
CA HIS A 75 2.85 6.65 -35.33
C HIS A 75 1.36 6.99 -35.19
N GLY A 76 0.49 6.18 -35.79
CA GLY A 76 -0.97 6.33 -35.70
C GLY A 76 -1.58 7.22 -36.79
N VAL A 77 -2.88 7.50 -36.66
CA VAL A 77 -3.67 8.26 -37.65
C VAL A 77 -3.27 9.72 -37.78
N ASP A 78 -2.64 10.28 -36.73
CA ASP A 78 -2.15 11.66 -36.69
C ASP A 78 -0.65 11.75 -37.06
N LYS A 79 -0.10 10.71 -37.71
CA LYS A 79 1.32 10.71 -38.10
C LYS A 79 1.63 11.91 -38.99
N GLY A 80 2.67 12.66 -38.64
CA GLY A 80 3.16 13.78 -39.44
C GLY A 80 2.68 15.17 -39.02
N ILE A 81 1.80 15.31 -38.02
CA ILE A 81 1.47 16.61 -37.41
C ILE A 81 2.14 16.77 -36.04
N SER A 82 2.35 18.02 -35.59
CA SER A 82 2.90 18.27 -34.25
C SER A 82 1.85 18.07 -33.16
N TYR A 83 2.31 17.81 -31.93
CA TYR A 83 1.41 17.70 -30.76
C TYR A 83 0.58 18.97 -30.57
N THR A 84 1.19 20.16 -30.68
CA THR A 84 0.51 21.46 -30.61
C THR A 84 -0.54 21.62 -31.72
N GLN A 85 -0.25 21.19 -32.96
CA GLN A 85 -1.25 21.22 -34.04
C GLN A 85 -2.41 20.25 -33.78
N LYS A 86 -2.12 19.09 -33.19
CA LYS A 86 -3.14 18.09 -32.83
C LYS A 86 -4.07 18.61 -31.73
N GLU A 87 -3.51 19.21 -30.68
CA GLU A 87 -4.27 19.90 -29.61
C GLU A 87 -5.18 20.99 -30.18
N PHE A 88 -4.62 21.87 -31.03
CA PHE A 88 -5.36 22.96 -31.64
C PHE A 88 -6.54 22.44 -32.48
N SER A 89 -6.29 21.39 -33.28
CA SER A 89 -7.33 20.77 -34.12
C SER A 89 -8.45 20.15 -33.29
N TYR A 90 -8.10 19.56 -32.14
CA TYR A 90 -9.06 18.99 -31.19
C TYR A 90 -9.90 20.06 -30.50
N ALA A 91 -9.27 21.12 -29.97
CA ALA A 91 -9.97 22.26 -29.35
C ALA A 91 -10.96 22.91 -30.32
N LYS A 92 -10.56 23.07 -31.59
CA LYS A 92 -11.42 23.58 -32.67
C LYS A 92 -12.61 22.65 -32.93
N LYS A 93 -12.38 21.33 -32.99
CA LYS A 93 -13.44 20.32 -33.17
C LYS A 93 -14.46 20.34 -32.03
N LYS A 94 -14.02 20.63 -30.81
CA LYS A 94 -14.87 20.70 -29.61
C LYS A 94 -15.59 22.04 -29.43
N GLY A 95 -15.30 23.03 -30.27
CA GLY A 95 -15.92 24.35 -30.18
C GLY A 95 -15.49 25.14 -28.95
N VAL A 96 -14.33 24.84 -28.36
CA VAL A 96 -13.75 25.65 -27.29
C VAL A 96 -13.27 26.98 -27.92
N PRO A 97 -13.59 28.16 -27.36
CA PRO A 97 -13.09 29.43 -27.87
C PRO A 97 -11.56 29.48 -27.86
N ILE A 98 -10.98 29.76 -29.03
CA ILE A 98 -9.52 29.76 -29.25
C ILE A 98 -9.00 31.20 -29.34
N LEU A 99 -8.05 31.53 -28.48
CA LEU A 99 -7.23 32.75 -28.53
C LEU A 99 -5.85 32.40 -29.08
N ALA A 100 -5.50 32.94 -30.25
CA ALA A 100 -4.24 32.63 -30.93
C ALA A 100 -3.27 33.81 -30.85
N PHE A 101 -2.06 33.53 -30.37
CA PHE A 101 -0.96 34.48 -30.26
C PHE A 101 0.23 34.00 -31.09
N ILE A 102 0.65 34.78 -32.07
CA ILE A 102 1.72 34.41 -33.00
C ILE A 102 2.87 35.41 -32.86
N ILE A 103 4.11 34.92 -32.74
CA ILE A 103 5.27 35.81 -32.70
C ILE A 103 5.43 36.54 -34.03
N ASN A 104 5.82 37.81 -34.00
CA ASN A 104 6.15 38.56 -35.20
C ASN A 104 7.41 37.95 -35.85
N ASP A 105 7.36 37.71 -37.16
CA ASP A 105 8.47 37.10 -37.91
C ASP A 105 9.71 38.03 -37.96
N SER A 106 9.57 39.32 -37.64
CA SER A 106 10.68 40.27 -37.53
C SER A 106 11.52 40.13 -36.25
N VAL A 107 11.08 39.32 -35.28
CA VAL A 107 11.81 39.12 -34.01
C VAL A 107 13.00 38.20 -34.24
N LEU A 108 14.19 38.70 -33.91
CA LEU A 108 15.42 37.91 -33.95
C LEU A 108 15.49 37.01 -32.71
N LEU A 109 15.34 35.70 -32.94
CA LEU A 109 15.50 34.67 -31.91
C LEU A 109 16.85 33.97 -32.07
N THR A 110 17.35 33.40 -30.98
CA THR A 110 18.54 32.54 -30.99
C THR A 110 18.29 31.27 -31.82
N ALA A 111 19.34 30.68 -32.38
CA ALA A 111 19.22 29.55 -33.31
C ALA A 111 18.50 28.32 -32.71
N ASP A 112 18.56 28.13 -31.39
CA ASP A 112 17.87 27.06 -30.66
C ASP A 112 16.35 27.28 -30.53
N LYS A 113 15.86 28.51 -30.75
CA LYS A 113 14.44 28.89 -30.75
C LYS A 113 13.83 29.00 -32.15
N VAL A 114 14.58 28.65 -33.20
CA VAL A 114 14.14 28.68 -34.60
C VAL A 114 14.20 27.29 -35.19
N GLU A 115 13.18 26.89 -35.94
CA GLU A 115 13.18 25.62 -36.65
C GLU A 115 14.25 25.61 -37.73
N THR A 116 15.12 24.59 -37.74
CA THR A 116 16.19 24.44 -38.73
C THR A 116 15.81 23.49 -39.86
N ASP A 117 14.85 22.58 -39.62
CA ASP A 117 14.37 21.60 -40.58
C ASP A 117 13.41 22.23 -41.60
N GLU A 118 13.74 22.16 -42.90
CA GLU A 118 12.95 22.75 -43.99
C GLU A 118 11.52 22.18 -44.09
N ILE A 119 11.32 20.90 -43.79
CA ILE A 119 9.99 20.27 -43.79
C ILE A 119 9.14 20.82 -42.64
N LYS A 120 9.75 20.97 -41.45
CA LYS A 120 9.06 21.54 -40.29
C LYS A 120 8.78 23.03 -40.45
N LYS A 121 9.66 23.79 -41.11
CA LYS A 121 9.41 25.20 -41.46
C LYS A 121 8.17 25.36 -42.32
N GLU A 122 8.01 24.53 -43.35
CA GLU A 122 6.84 24.61 -44.22
C GLU A 122 5.56 24.22 -43.47
N LYS A 123 5.61 23.17 -42.64
CA LYS A 123 4.49 22.80 -41.76
C LYS A 123 4.13 23.87 -40.73
N LEU A 124 5.12 24.60 -40.21
CA LEU A 124 4.89 25.74 -39.32
C LEU A 124 4.15 26.87 -40.04
N LYS A 125 4.53 27.19 -41.29
CA LYS A 125 3.80 28.17 -42.09
C LYS A 125 2.34 27.75 -42.30
N GLU A 126 2.11 26.49 -42.68
CA GLU A 126 0.74 25.95 -42.80
C GLU A 126 -0.05 26.05 -41.50
N PHE A 127 0.60 25.76 -40.36
CA PHE A 127 -0.05 25.84 -39.06
C PHE A 127 -0.38 27.28 -38.67
N LYS A 128 0.53 28.24 -38.92
CA LYS A 128 0.26 29.68 -38.73
C LYS A 128 -0.95 30.12 -39.57
N GLU A 129 -1.06 29.69 -40.82
CA GLU A 129 -2.23 30.00 -41.67
C GLU A 129 -3.53 29.38 -41.16
N LYS A 130 -3.48 28.12 -40.69
CA LYS A 130 -4.64 27.47 -40.04
C LYS A 130 -5.07 28.20 -38.76
N ALA A 131 -4.12 28.69 -37.98
CA ALA A 131 -4.36 29.47 -36.76
C ALA A 131 -4.95 30.86 -37.07
N LYS A 132 -4.64 31.47 -38.22
CA LYS A 132 -5.26 32.72 -38.70
C LYS A 132 -6.67 32.52 -39.27
N THR A 133 -6.98 31.33 -39.79
CA THR A 133 -8.25 31.10 -40.48
C THR A 133 -9.45 31.07 -39.52
N GLY A 134 -10.35 32.05 -39.68
CA GLY A 134 -11.63 32.13 -38.98
C GLY A 134 -11.56 32.69 -37.56
N ARG A 135 -10.49 33.41 -37.20
CA ARG A 135 -10.33 34.10 -35.90
C ARG A 135 -9.39 35.29 -36.01
N VAL A 136 -9.51 36.25 -35.09
CA VAL A 136 -8.54 37.34 -34.94
C VAL A 136 -7.33 36.80 -34.18
N VAL A 137 -6.14 37.06 -34.70
CA VAL A 137 -4.85 36.66 -34.09
C VAL A 137 -4.16 37.90 -33.55
N GLU A 138 -3.56 37.78 -32.37
CA GLU A 138 -2.73 38.82 -31.77
C GLU A 138 -1.25 38.50 -32.00
N TRP A 139 -0.51 39.46 -32.57
CA TRP A 139 0.93 39.32 -32.78
C TRP A 139 1.69 39.68 -31.50
N TRP A 140 2.90 39.18 -31.26
CA TRP A 140 3.71 39.61 -30.11
C TRP A 140 5.21 39.60 -30.43
N GLU A 141 5.98 40.45 -29.77
CA GLU A 141 7.42 40.59 -29.96
C GLU A 141 8.22 40.20 -28.71
N THR A 142 7.65 40.38 -27.53
CA THR A 142 8.28 40.01 -26.24
C THR A 142 7.31 39.25 -25.34
N GLY A 143 7.85 38.48 -24.39
CA GLY A 143 7.03 37.75 -23.41
C GLY A 143 6.14 38.66 -22.55
N ASP A 144 6.57 39.89 -22.27
CA ASP A 144 5.76 40.87 -21.51
C ASP A 144 4.61 41.42 -22.36
N GLU A 145 4.85 41.62 -23.66
CA GLU A 145 3.79 42.01 -24.59
C GLU A 145 2.75 40.89 -24.74
N LEU A 146 3.20 39.64 -24.86
CA LEU A 146 2.34 38.47 -24.88
C LEU A 146 1.45 38.42 -23.63
N ALA A 147 2.02 38.57 -22.44
CA ALA A 147 1.27 38.61 -21.18
C ALA A 147 0.16 39.67 -21.19
N ARG A 148 0.48 40.92 -21.57
CA ARG A 148 -0.54 41.99 -21.68
C ARG A 148 -1.64 41.64 -22.69
N LYS A 149 -1.26 41.09 -23.84
CA LYS A 149 -2.21 40.72 -24.90
C LYS A 149 -3.12 39.56 -24.46
N VAL A 150 -2.58 38.57 -23.75
CA VAL A 150 -3.35 37.49 -23.10
C VAL A 150 -4.36 38.07 -22.14
N ALA A 151 -3.96 38.98 -21.25
CA ALA A 151 -4.86 39.59 -20.27
C ALA A 151 -6.03 40.31 -20.94
N VAL A 152 -5.75 41.12 -21.96
CA VAL A 152 -6.77 41.90 -22.69
C VAL A 152 -7.72 41.00 -23.47
N ALA A 153 -7.18 40.04 -24.24
CA ALA A 153 -7.98 39.15 -25.08
C ALA A 153 -8.88 38.24 -24.22
N LEU A 154 -8.31 37.66 -23.16
CA LEU A 154 -9.06 36.80 -22.25
C LEU A 154 -10.15 37.58 -21.50
N SER A 155 -9.86 38.80 -21.03
CA SER A 155 -10.86 39.66 -20.38
C SER A 155 -12.05 39.96 -21.30
N LYS A 156 -11.78 40.27 -22.57
CA LYS A 156 -12.83 40.53 -23.57
C LYS A 156 -13.70 39.29 -23.81
N GLU A 157 -13.12 38.10 -23.89
CA GLU A 157 -13.89 36.86 -24.07
C GLU A 157 -14.70 36.51 -22.82
N ILE A 158 -14.12 36.68 -21.63
CA ILE A 158 -14.83 36.48 -20.36
C ILE A 158 -16.04 37.41 -20.25
N GLN A 159 -15.90 38.68 -20.63
CA GLN A 159 -17.01 39.66 -20.61
C GLN A 159 -18.16 39.29 -21.56
N LYS A 160 -17.91 38.51 -22.63
CA LYS A 160 -18.99 38.01 -23.51
C LYS A 160 -19.87 36.96 -22.84
N GLY A 161 -19.42 36.36 -21.73
CA GLY A 161 -20.25 35.53 -20.83
C GLY A 161 -20.75 34.20 -21.39
N LYS A 162 -20.16 33.68 -22.48
CA LYS A 162 -20.68 32.52 -23.22
C LYS A 162 -20.26 31.15 -22.65
N ARG A 163 -19.36 31.10 -21.68
CA ARG A 163 -18.80 29.85 -21.13
C ARG A 163 -19.30 29.58 -19.71
N PRO A 164 -19.47 28.31 -19.32
CA PRO A 164 -20.07 27.94 -18.04
C PRO A 164 -19.28 28.49 -16.86
N GLY A 165 -17.95 28.33 -16.87
CA GLY A 165 -17.07 28.70 -15.76
C GLY A 165 -17.31 27.89 -14.49
N TRP A 166 -16.42 28.10 -13.52
CA TRP A 166 -16.43 27.57 -12.17
C TRP A 166 -17.02 28.59 -11.21
N ILE A 167 -17.96 28.15 -10.38
CA ILE A 167 -18.48 28.94 -9.27
C ILE A 167 -18.05 28.25 -7.97
N ARG A 168 -17.65 29.04 -6.98
CA ARG A 168 -17.44 28.52 -5.64
C ARG A 168 -18.80 28.03 -5.12
N ALA A 169 -18.87 26.77 -4.69
CA ALA A 169 -20.06 26.27 -4.03
C ALA A 169 -20.23 27.03 -2.70
N GLU A 170 -21.29 27.84 -2.59
CA GLU A 170 -21.68 28.41 -1.31
C GLU A 170 -22.38 27.34 -0.47
N SER A 171 -22.07 27.28 0.82
CA SER A 171 -22.62 26.30 1.75
C SER A 171 -24.13 26.48 2.02
N ASN A 172 -24.77 27.46 1.40
CA ASN A 172 -26.22 27.68 1.42
C ASN A 172 -26.72 28.13 0.03
N VAL A 173 -26.81 27.21 -0.94
CA VAL A 173 -27.82 27.38 -1.99
C VAL A 173 -29.18 27.06 -1.36
N GLU A 174 -29.69 27.98 -0.55
CA GLU A 174 -31.10 28.01 -0.17
C GLU A 174 -31.90 28.47 -1.38
N LYS A 175 -32.77 27.56 -1.84
CA LYS A 175 -34.17 27.81 -2.23
C LYS A 175 -34.52 29.25 -2.67
N ASP A 176 -34.06 29.66 -3.84
CA ASP A 176 -34.86 30.57 -4.67
C ASP A 176 -35.86 29.73 -5.47
N SER A 177 -37.04 29.59 -4.88
CA SER A 177 -38.35 29.28 -5.48
C SER A 177 -38.34 28.47 -6.78
N VAL A 178 -37.76 27.26 -6.72
CA VAL A 178 -38.00 26.22 -7.72
C VAL A 178 -39.38 25.61 -7.41
N PRO A 179 -40.28 25.43 -8.40
CA PRO A 179 -41.49 24.64 -8.22
C PRO A 179 -41.14 23.27 -7.62
N CYS A 180 -42.02 22.74 -6.76
CA CYS A 180 -41.85 21.53 -5.96
C CYS A 180 -40.86 20.51 -6.55
N ALA A 181 -39.92 20.00 -5.74
CA ALA A 181 -38.95 18.96 -6.14
C ALA A 181 -39.61 17.76 -6.85
N ASP A 182 -40.89 17.51 -6.58
CA ASP A 182 -41.69 16.48 -7.24
C ASP A 182 -41.91 16.74 -8.75
N GLU A 183 -42.00 17.99 -9.22
CA GLU A 183 -42.22 18.31 -10.64
C GLU A 183 -40.96 18.15 -11.51
N LYS A 184 -39.76 18.42 -10.97
CA LYS A 184 -38.49 18.18 -11.68
C LYS A 184 -38.09 16.70 -11.68
N ILE A 185 -38.41 15.98 -10.59
CA ILE A 185 -38.23 14.53 -10.49
C ILE A 185 -39.15 13.79 -11.48
N MET A 186 -40.40 14.24 -11.65
CA MET A 186 -41.32 13.75 -12.69
C MET A 186 -40.83 14.05 -14.11
N LYS A 187 -40.26 15.24 -14.38
CA LYS A 187 -39.73 15.61 -15.72
C LYS A 187 -38.47 14.83 -16.15
N LEU A 188 -37.80 14.14 -15.22
CA LEU A 188 -36.57 13.37 -15.46
C LEU A 188 -36.78 11.84 -15.47
N GLY A 189 -38.03 11.36 -15.35
CA GLY A 189 -38.31 9.91 -15.28
C GLY A 189 -37.65 9.24 -14.07
N MET A 190 -37.47 9.99 -12.97
CA MET A 190 -36.74 9.51 -11.80
C MET A 190 -37.71 9.28 -10.64
N LYS A 191 -37.56 8.17 -9.91
CA LYS A 191 -38.31 7.92 -8.65
C LYS A 191 -37.33 7.61 -7.52
N LYS A 192 -37.54 8.23 -6.36
CA LYS A 192 -36.67 8.07 -5.19
C LYS A 192 -37.32 7.16 -4.15
N TYR A 193 -36.53 6.28 -3.55
CA TYR A 193 -36.92 5.44 -2.42
C TYR A 193 -35.94 5.63 -1.26
N PRO A 194 -36.41 5.58 0.00
CA PRO A 194 -35.55 5.77 1.17
C PRO A 194 -34.52 4.65 1.33
N ASN A 195 -34.82 3.44 0.85
CA ASN A 195 -33.94 2.28 0.87
C ASN A 195 -34.41 1.23 -0.13
N LEU A 196 -33.59 0.19 -0.32
CA LEU A 196 -33.89 -0.88 -1.26
C LEU A 196 -35.17 -1.67 -0.91
N LEU A 197 -35.48 -1.85 0.39
CA LEU A 197 -36.70 -2.52 0.82
C LEU A 197 -37.95 -1.78 0.33
N ALA A 198 -37.94 -0.45 0.39
CA ALA A 198 -39.03 0.38 -0.13
C ALA A 198 -39.16 0.31 -1.66
N ALA A 199 -38.11 -0.07 -2.39
CA ALA A 199 -38.13 -0.26 -3.84
C ALA A 199 -38.53 -1.69 -4.27
N TYR A 200 -38.60 -2.67 -3.35
CA TYR A 200 -38.77 -4.08 -3.71
C TYR A 200 -40.00 -4.37 -4.56
N ASN A 201 -41.16 -3.78 -4.24
CA ASN A 201 -42.39 -4.06 -4.99
C ASN A 201 -42.28 -3.63 -6.45
N ASP A 202 -41.68 -2.47 -6.71
CA ASP A 202 -41.48 -1.95 -8.07
C ASP A 202 -40.45 -2.80 -8.83
N ILE A 203 -39.35 -3.21 -8.16
CA ILE A 203 -38.34 -4.09 -8.77
C ILE A 203 -38.94 -5.46 -9.10
N VAL A 204 -39.73 -6.05 -8.19
CA VAL A 204 -40.43 -7.33 -8.40
C VAL A 204 -41.39 -7.26 -9.59
N SER A 205 -42.16 -6.17 -9.68
CA SER A 205 -43.05 -5.93 -10.81
C SER A 205 -42.26 -5.85 -12.12
N ASP A 206 -41.16 -5.10 -12.15
CA ASP A 206 -40.33 -4.99 -13.35
C ASP A 206 -39.70 -6.31 -13.77
N ILE A 207 -39.21 -7.11 -12.82
CA ILE A 207 -38.63 -8.43 -13.10
C ILE A 207 -39.67 -9.35 -13.73
N THR A 208 -40.90 -9.30 -13.23
CA THR A 208 -42.02 -10.09 -13.74
C THR A 208 -42.33 -9.77 -15.21
N ASP A 209 -42.12 -8.51 -15.60
CA ASP A 209 -42.35 -8.02 -16.97
C ASP A 209 -41.10 -8.04 -17.88
N SER A 210 -39.92 -8.34 -17.34
CA SER A 210 -38.66 -8.24 -18.07
C SER A 210 -38.22 -9.58 -18.67
N THR A 211 -37.44 -9.48 -19.74
CA THR A 211 -36.74 -10.62 -20.36
C THR A 211 -35.31 -10.79 -19.84
N PHE A 212 -34.76 -9.77 -19.18
CA PHE A 212 -33.47 -9.84 -18.51
C PHE A 212 -33.46 -9.10 -17.17
N PHE A 213 -32.49 -9.45 -16.34
CA PHE A 213 -32.17 -8.80 -15.08
C PHE A 213 -30.66 -8.76 -14.88
N ASP A 214 -30.07 -7.58 -14.78
CA ASP A 214 -28.64 -7.44 -14.50
C ASP A 214 -28.42 -6.82 -13.12
N PHE A 215 -27.53 -7.40 -12.33
CA PHE A 215 -27.18 -6.89 -11.02
C PHE A 215 -25.69 -6.64 -10.92
N MET A 216 -25.31 -5.46 -10.44
CA MET A 216 -23.94 -5.13 -10.02
C MET A 216 -23.92 -4.73 -8.54
N GLY A 217 -23.08 -5.39 -7.74
CA GLY A 217 -22.96 -5.03 -6.33
C GLY A 217 -22.01 -5.90 -5.52
N LEU A 218 -22.03 -5.71 -4.20
CA LEU A 218 -21.01 -6.28 -3.31
C LEU A 218 -21.08 -7.82 -3.15
N GLN A 219 -22.28 -8.37 -2.95
CA GLN A 219 -22.44 -9.80 -2.56
C GLN A 219 -23.71 -10.51 -3.06
N GLY A 220 -24.72 -9.77 -3.54
CA GLY A 220 -25.97 -10.37 -4.03
C GLY A 220 -26.83 -11.12 -2.99
N ALA A 221 -26.65 -10.86 -1.70
CA ALA A 221 -27.36 -11.57 -0.61
C ALA A 221 -28.90 -11.55 -0.73
N ASN A 222 -29.47 -10.52 -1.35
CA ASN A 222 -30.91 -10.39 -1.54
C ASN A 222 -31.49 -11.36 -2.59
N PHE A 223 -30.64 -12.08 -3.33
CA PHE A 223 -31.04 -13.05 -4.34
C PHE A 223 -30.90 -14.50 -3.87
N LEU A 224 -30.42 -14.72 -2.64
CA LEU A 224 -30.30 -16.04 -2.03
C LEU A 224 -31.69 -16.61 -1.68
N ARG A 225 -31.81 -17.94 -1.63
CA ARG A 225 -33.07 -18.65 -1.37
C ARG A 225 -33.76 -18.17 -0.09
N ASP A 226 -35.07 -18.01 -0.18
CA ASP A 226 -35.99 -17.71 0.93
C ASP A 226 -35.69 -16.41 1.69
N SER A 227 -34.92 -15.51 1.07
CA SER A 227 -34.47 -14.28 1.72
C SER A 227 -35.48 -13.13 1.62
N ASN A 228 -36.32 -13.10 0.58
CA ASN A 228 -37.34 -12.06 0.33
C ASN A 228 -38.15 -12.32 -0.97
N ASN A 229 -39.15 -11.46 -1.24
CA ASN A 229 -40.00 -11.48 -2.44
C ASN A 229 -39.24 -11.30 -3.77
N LEU A 230 -38.07 -10.65 -3.76
CA LEU A 230 -37.24 -10.46 -4.97
C LEU A 230 -36.66 -11.79 -5.45
N SER A 231 -36.16 -12.60 -4.52
CA SER A 231 -35.65 -13.95 -4.83
C SER A 231 -36.74 -14.89 -5.38
N LEU A 232 -37.99 -14.72 -4.93
CA LEU A 232 -39.14 -15.49 -5.42
C LEU A 232 -39.53 -15.08 -6.84
N ALA A 233 -39.63 -13.77 -7.10
CA ALA A 233 -39.97 -13.23 -8.43
C ALA A 233 -38.98 -13.68 -9.52
N ILE A 234 -37.69 -13.74 -9.18
CA ILE A 234 -36.64 -14.23 -10.08
C ILE A 234 -36.85 -15.72 -10.40
N LYS A 235 -37.19 -16.54 -9.41
CA LYS A 235 -37.39 -17.99 -9.59
C LYS A 235 -38.63 -18.34 -10.39
N GLU A 236 -39.72 -17.61 -10.18
CA GLU A 236 -40.99 -17.85 -10.88
C GLU A 236 -40.88 -17.52 -12.38
N LYS A 237 -39.90 -16.70 -12.78
CA LYS A 237 -39.69 -16.29 -14.17
C LYS A 237 -38.68 -17.17 -14.91
N SER A 238 -39.16 -18.30 -15.45
CA SER A 238 -38.32 -19.29 -16.15
C SER A 238 -37.54 -18.81 -17.38
N ASN A 239 -37.99 -17.75 -18.06
CA ASN A 239 -37.38 -17.20 -19.28
C ASN A 239 -36.50 -15.96 -19.05
N LEU A 240 -36.21 -15.59 -17.80
CA LEU A 240 -35.42 -14.41 -17.46
C LEU A 240 -33.92 -14.68 -17.65
N LYS A 241 -33.24 -13.87 -18.47
CA LYS A 241 -31.77 -13.89 -18.56
C LYS A 241 -31.14 -13.05 -17.44
N ILE A 242 -30.24 -13.62 -16.65
CA ILE A 242 -29.70 -12.96 -15.47
C ILE A 242 -28.17 -12.85 -15.52
N ARG A 243 -27.66 -11.65 -15.25
CA ARG A 243 -26.23 -11.41 -15.10
C ARG A 243 -25.94 -10.85 -13.71
N TYR A 244 -25.28 -11.65 -12.89
CA TYR A 244 -24.77 -11.22 -11.60
C TYR A 244 -23.30 -10.81 -11.72
N LEU A 245 -23.02 -9.53 -11.49
CA LEU A 245 -21.68 -8.97 -11.48
C LEU A 245 -21.34 -8.56 -10.04
N VAL A 246 -20.58 -9.39 -9.34
CA VAL A 246 -20.29 -9.19 -7.91
C VAL A 246 -18.84 -8.81 -7.66
N GLN A 247 -18.59 -8.03 -6.60
CA GLN A 247 -17.23 -7.61 -6.24
C GLN A 247 -16.35 -8.84 -6.02
N TYR A 248 -15.12 -8.79 -6.54
CA TYR A 248 -14.11 -9.81 -6.28
C TYR A 248 -13.74 -9.80 -4.78
N PRO A 249 -13.94 -10.92 -4.05
CA PRO A 249 -13.87 -10.94 -2.59
C PRO A 249 -12.46 -10.75 -2.03
N PHE A 250 -11.43 -10.87 -2.86
CA PHE A 250 -10.03 -10.74 -2.51
C PHE A 250 -9.48 -9.39 -3.00
N SER A 251 -10.06 -8.29 -2.51
CA SER A 251 -9.74 -6.92 -2.93
C SER A 251 -9.69 -5.96 -1.75
N ASP A 252 -8.70 -5.06 -1.75
CA ASP A 252 -8.55 -4.01 -0.72
C ASP A 252 -9.65 -2.94 -0.80
N GLU A 253 -10.43 -2.91 -1.88
CA GLU A 253 -11.66 -2.12 -1.97
C GLU A 253 -12.68 -2.53 -0.92
N ILE A 254 -12.81 -3.84 -0.66
CA ILE A 254 -13.75 -4.33 0.36
C ILE A 254 -13.29 -3.87 1.74
N ARG A 255 -11.97 -3.95 2.04
CA ARG A 255 -11.41 -3.44 3.30
C ARG A 255 -11.77 -1.98 3.50
N ARG A 256 -11.41 -1.12 2.55
CA ARG A 256 -11.69 0.34 2.59
C ARG A 256 -13.17 0.62 2.80
N ARG A 257 -14.05 -0.19 2.20
CA ARG A 257 -15.49 -0.06 2.40
C ARG A 257 -15.92 -0.43 3.83
N LEU A 258 -15.43 -1.56 4.35
CA LEU A 258 -15.81 -2.06 5.66
C LEU A 258 -15.26 -1.20 6.80
N GLU A 259 -14.05 -0.65 6.68
CA GLU A 259 -13.45 0.26 7.67
C GLU A 259 -14.28 1.52 7.93
N ASN A 260 -15.14 1.88 6.97
CA ASN A 260 -16.02 3.04 7.09
C ASN A 260 -17.41 2.71 7.67
N LEU A 261 -17.66 1.47 8.08
CA LEU A 261 -18.95 1.08 8.66
C LEU A 261 -18.96 1.24 10.18
N PRO A 262 -20.04 1.79 10.79
CA PRO A 262 -20.13 1.97 12.24
C PRO A 262 -20.00 0.66 13.03
N GLU A 263 -20.41 -0.46 12.45
CA GLU A 263 -20.32 -1.79 13.09
C GLU A 263 -18.91 -2.41 13.05
N CYS A 264 -17.96 -1.85 12.29
CA CYS A 264 -16.60 -2.38 12.16
C CYS A 264 -15.63 -1.54 13.00
N LEU A 265 -15.66 -1.73 14.32
CA LEU A 265 -14.89 -0.91 15.27
C LEU A 265 -13.41 -1.33 15.36
N ASN A 266 -13.11 -2.58 15.03
CA ASN A 266 -11.76 -3.14 15.06
C ASN A 266 -11.54 -4.12 13.88
N ASP A 267 -10.31 -4.63 13.73
CA ASP A 267 -9.94 -5.56 12.65
C ASP A 267 -10.74 -6.88 12.72
N ASP A 268 -11.16 -7.35 13.91
CA ASP A 268 -11.92 -8.60 14.06
C ASP A 268 -13.36 -8.44 13.54
N ASP A 269 -14.04 -7.36 13.89
CA ASP A 269 -15.39 -7.03 13.40
C ASP A 269 -15.39 -6.89 11.87
N LEU A 270 -14.35 -6.27 11.33
CA LEU A 270 -14.13 -6.12 9.89
C LEU A 270 -13.95 -7.48 9.20
N GLU A 271 -13.06 -8.34 9.73
CA GLU A 271 -12.79 -9.66 9.15
C GLU A 271 -14.03 -10.57 9.23
N GLU A 272 -14.82 -10.47 10.30
CA GLU A 272 -16.09 -11.19 10.43
C GLU A 272 -17.10 -10.75 9.37
N LYS A 273 -17.30 -9.44 9.21
CA LYS A 273 -18.20 -8.89 8.18
C LYS A 273 -17.78 -9.30 6.78
N TRP A 274 -16.48 -9.28 6.49
CA TRP A 274 -15.94 -9.71 5.20
C TRP A 274 -16.13 -11.22 4.96
N ARG A 275 -16.01 -12.04 6.01
CA ARG A 275 -16.30 -13.47 5.94
C ARG A 275 -17.76 -13.74 5.62
N THR A 276 -18.69 -12.96 6.19
CA THR A 276 -20.12 -13.00 5.82
C THR A 276 -20.32 -12.65 4.34
N ILE A 277 -19.66 -11.59 3.85
CA ILE A 277 -19.68 -11.21 2.42
C ILE A 277 -19.20 -12.36 1.53
N TYR A 278 -18.05 -12.96 1.86
CA TYR A 278 -17.52 -14.09 1.12
C TYR A 278 -18.42 -15.34 1.21
N GLY A 279 -19.06 -15.56 2.35
CA GLY A 279 -20.09 -16.58 2.55
C GLY A 279 -21.24 -16.43 1.56
N ASN A 280 -21.85 -15.24 1.53
CA ASN A 280 -22.97 -14.90 0.65
C ASN A 280 -22.60 -15.06 -0.84
N ILE A 281 -21.39 -14.64 -1.24
CA ILE A 281 -20.91 -14.82 -2.62
C ILE A 281 -20.78 -16.31 -2.99
N LYS A 282 -20.27 -17.14 -2.07
CA LYS A 282 -20.17 -18.60 -2.29
C LYS A 282 -21.56 -19.25 -2.39
N GLU A 283 -22.50 -18.79 -1.58
CA GLU A 283 -23.87 -19.27 -1.61
C GLU A 283 -24.57 -18.91 -2.91
N LEU A 284 -24.47 -17.64 -3.34
CA LEU A 284 -24.98 -17.18 -4.63
C LEU A 284 -24.40 -18.00 -5.78
N LYS A 285 -23.10 -18.30 -5.74
CA LYS A 285 -22.44 -19.18 -6.73
C LYS A 285 -23.04 -20.59 -6.73
N ARG A 286 -23.31 -21.17 -5.55
CA ARG A 286 -23.93 -22.51 -5.44
C ARG A 286 -25.34 -22.49 -6.00
N GLU A 287 -26.13 -21.47 -5.70
CA GLU A 287 -27.49 -21.33 -6.24
C GLU A 287 -27.49 -21.16 -7.75
N CYS A 288 -26.62 -20.28 -8.29
CA CYS A 288 -26.43 -20.14 -9.73
C CYS A 288 -26.04 -21.48 -10.39
N TYR A 289 -25.26 -22.31 -9.70
CA TYR A 289 -24.87 -23.63 -10.20
C TYR A 289 -26.00 -24.67 -10.12
N VAL A 290 -26.77 -24.69 -9.03
CA VAL A 290 -27.85 -25.67 -8.77
C VAL A 290 -29.11 -25.36 -9.57
N GLU A 291 -29.56 -24.10 -9.58
CA GLU A 291 -30.79 -23.71 -10.28
C GLU A 291 -30.63 -23.73 -11.81
N TYR A 292 -29.41 -23.52 -12.36
CA TYR A 292 -29.24 -23.18 -13.77
C TYR A 292 -28.42 -24.13 -14.63
N ARG A 293 -28.06 -25.32 -14.13
CA ARG A 293 -27.54 -26.42 -14.98
C ARG A 293 -28.56 -26.94 -16.02
N LYS A 294 -29.80 -26.41 -16.02
CA LYS A 294 -30.89 -26.80 -16.93
C LYS A 294 -31.29 -25.74 -17.97
N ALA A 295 -30.84 -24.48 -17.89
CA ALA A 295 -31.48 -23.39 -18.65
C ALA A 295 -30.57 -22.36 -19.36
N GLU A 296 -29.23 -22.40 -19.21
CA GLU A 296 -28.29 -21.41 -19.81
C GLU A 296 -28.61 -19.92 -19.55
N SER A 297 -29.55 -19.62 -18.65
CA SER A 297 -30.13 -18.28 -18.51
C SER A 297 -29.45 -17.40 -17.47
N VAL A 298 -28.51 -17.92 -16.67
CA VAL A 298 -27.88 -17.17 -15.56
C VAL A 298 -26.37 -17.28 -15.60
N GLU A 299 -25.72 -16.14 -15.44
CA GLU A 299 -24.27 -16.03 -15.38
C GLU A 299 -23.83 -15.19 -14.18
N LEU A 300 -22.76 -15.63 -13.52
CA LEU A 300 -22.14 -14.94 -12.39
C LEU A 300 -20.68 -14.65 -12.71
N ARG A 301 -20.28 -13.38 -12.62
CA ARG A 301 -18.90 -12.91 -12.82
C ARG A 301 -18.42 -12.03 -11.66
N TYR A 302 -17.11 -11.89 -11.56
CA TYR A 302 -16.42 -11.18 -10.48
C TYR A 302 -15.55 -10.04 -11.02
N PHE A 303 -15.70 -8.83 -10.49
CA PHE A 303 -14.93 -7.65 -10.93
C PHE A 303 -14.12 -7.03 -9.79
N SER A 304 -12.99 -6.40 -10.12
CA SER A 304 -12.06 -5.85 -9.12
C SER A 304 -12.08 -4.33 -9.02
N ASN A 305 -12.80 -3.63 -9.90
CA ASN A 305 -12.93 -2.18 -9.90
C ASN A 305 -13.55 -1.66 -8.59
N PRO A 306 -13.26 -0.41 -8.20
CA PRO A 306 -13.94 0.24 -7.08
C PRO A 306 -15.46 0.22 -7.23
N LEU A 307 -16.15 -0.16 -6.15
CA LEU A 307 -17.60 -0.34 -6.16
C LEU A 307 -18.30 0.85 -5.52
N VAL A 308 -18.63 1.82 -6.37
CA VAL A 308 -19.27 3.08 -5.96
C VAL A 308 -20.80 2.98 -5.94
N PHE A 309 -21.38 2.22 -6.86
CA PHE A 309 -22.82 2.06 -7.01
C PHE A 309 -23.26 0.61 -6.99
N ARG A 310 -24.41 0.34 -6.38
CA ARG A 310 -25.18 -0.88 -6.65
C ARG A 310 -26.15 -0.58 -7.78
N LEU A 311 -26.18 -1.43 -8.81
CA LEU A 311 -27.02 -1.25 -9.99
C LEU A 311 -27.90 -2.49 -10.18
N LEU A 312 -29.18 -2.27 -10.45
CA LEU A 312 -30.12 -3.30 -10.87
C LEU A 312 -30.78 -2.82 -12.17
N PHE A 313 -30.60 -3.54 -13.26
CA PHE A 313 -31.24 -3.24 -14.54
C PHE A 313 -32.36 -4.23 -14.80
N THR A 314 -33.49 -3.69 -15.20
CA THR A 314 -34.60 -4.41 -15.81
C THR A 314 -34.79 -3.85 -17.22
N GLN A 315 -35.74 -4.41 -17.97
CA GLN A 315 -36.07 -3.89 -19.29
C GLN A 315 -36.71 -2.50 -19.25
N LYS A 316 -37.30 -2.12 -18.11
CA LYS A 316 -38.02 -0.85 -17.95
C LYS A 316 -37.22 0.20 -17.18
N HIS A 317 -36.40 -0.23 -16.21
CA HIS A 317 -35.78 0.69 -15.27
C HIS A 317 -34.38 0.27 -14.81
N LEU A 318 -33.60 1.26 -14.40
CA LEU A 318 -32.37 1.13 -13.62
C LEU A 318 -32.68 1.55 -12.18
N TYR A 319 -32.42 0.69 -11.21
CA TYR A 319 -32.39 1.04 -9.79
C TYR A 319 -30.93 1.16 -9.34
N MET A 320 -30.56 2.35 -8.86
CA MET A 320 -29.20 2.71 -8.48
C MET A 320 -29.16 3.15 -7.02
N ASN A 321 -28.21 2.60 -6.26
CA ASN A 321 -27.88 3.05 -4.90
C ASN A 321 -26.41 3.47 -4.85
N TYR A 322 -26.13 4.63 -4.26
CA TYR A 322 -24.76 5.03 -3.92
C TYR A 322 -24.35 4.39 -2.59
N TYR A 323 -23.12 3.89 -2.56
CA TYR A 323 -22.54 3.28 -1.37
C TYR A 323 -22.00 4.36 -0.42
N GLU A 324 -22.88 4.97 0.38
CA GLU A 324 -22.55 6.06 1.29
C GLU A 324 -21.52 5.67 2.37
N LYS A 325 -20.60 6.60 2.66
CA LYS A 325 -19.61 6.47 3.75
C LYS A 325 -20.33 6.52 5.10
N GLY A 326 -20.00 5.63 6.04
CA GLY A 326 -20.64 5.60 7.36
C GLY A 326 -22.02 4.94 7.41
N LYS A 327 -22.55 4.45 6.27
CA LYS A 327 -23.89 3.84 6.22
C LYS A 327 -23.87 2.41 5.71
N ASN A 328 -24.72 1.58 6.30
CA ASN A 328 -25.04 0.28 5.74
C ASN A 328 -25.81 0.46 4.42
N THR A 329 -25.69 -0.50 3.50
CA THR A 329 -26.40 -0.43 2.21
C THR A 329 -27.92 -0.47 2.37
N THR A 330 -28.42 -1.05 3.46
CA THR A 330 -29.85 -1.03 3.81
C THR A 330 -30.36 0.36 4.18
N GLN A 331 -29.47 1.31 4.48
CA GLN A 331 -29.78 2.69 4.85
C GLN A 331 -29.53 3.68 3.70
N CYS A 332 -29.04 3.19 2.56
CA CYS A 332 -28.73 4.02 1.39
C CYS A 332 -29.97 4.19 0.52
N GLU A 333 -30.21 5.41 0.05
CA GLU A 333 -31.33 5.75 -0.82
C GLU A 333 -31.22 5.06 -2.19
N VAL A 334 -32.37 4.73 -2.81
CA VAL A 334 -32.45 4.15 -4.17
C VAL A 334 -33.04 5.18 -5.11
N TYR A 335 -32.47 5.27 -6.30
CA TYR A 335 -32.97 6.08 -7.39
C TYR A 335 -33.32 5.16 -8.56
N ARG A 336 -34.58 5.21 -9.01
CA ARG A 336 -35.07 4.51 -10.21
C ARG A 336 -35.06 5.48 -11.38
N TYR A 337 -34.55 5.04 -12.52
CA TYR A 337 -34.52 5.77 -13.78
C TYR A 337 -35.16 4.93 -14.88
N ASP A 338 -35.94 5.57 -15.75
CA ASP A 338 -36.58 4.90 -16.89
C ASP A 338 -35.55 4.50 -17.97
N TYR A 339 -35.88 3.48 -18.78
CA TYR A 339 -34.97 2.86 -19.76
C TYR A 339 -34.43 3.81 -20.84
N ASP A 340 -35.19 4.85 -21.17
CA ASP A 340 -34.86 5.87 -22.16
C ASP A 340 -34.07 7.04 -21.57
N SER A 341 -33.75 6.99 -20.27
CA SER A 341 -32.92 8.00 -19.63
C SER A 341 -31.44 7.87 -20.03
N PRO A 342 -30.71 8.99 -20.20
CA PRO A 342 -29.26 8.96 -20.42
C PRO A 342 -28.49 8.24 -19.30
N THR A 343 -29.01 8.27 -18.07
CA THR A 343 -28.45 7.57 -16.91
C THR A 343 -28.51 6.06 -17.10
N TYR A 344 -29.66 5.53 -17.52
CA TYR A 344 -29.81 4.10 -17.80
C TYR A 344 -28.81 3.65 -18.86
N GLU A 345 -28.75 4.35 -20.00
CA GLU A 345 -27.85 4.02 -21.11
C GLU A 345 -26.38 4.03 -20.68
N THR A 346 -25.94 5.10 -20.00
CA THR A 346 -24.56 5.26 -19.53
C THR A 346 -24.14 4.12 -18.59
N TYR A 347 -24.96 3.82 -17.58
CA TYR A 347 -24.62 2.79 -16.62
C TYR A 347 -24.77 1.38 -17.18
N GLN A 348 -25.65 1.17 -18.17
CA GLN A 348 -25.74 -0.10 -18.88
C GLN A 348 -24.48 -0.34 -19.74
N MET A 349 -23.97 0.70 -20.42
CA MET A 349 -22.68 0.63 -21.11
C MET A 349 -21.53 0.33 -20.14
N TYR A 350 -21.51 1.00 -18.98
CA TYR A 350 -20.54 0.73 -17.92
C TYR A 350 -20.61 -0.73 -17.44
N PHE A 351 -21.81 -1.23 -17.12
CA PHE A 351 -22.03 -2.62 -16.73
C PHE A 351 -21.48 -3.59 -17.78
N ASN A 352 -21.82 -3.40 -19.05
CA ASN A 352 -21.38 -4.26 -20.15
C ASN A 352 -19.85 -4.25 -20.32
N ASN A 353 -19.21 -3.10 -20.17
CA ASN A 353 -17.75 -2.98 -20.24
C ASN A 353 -17.04 -3.74 -19.11
N ILE A 354 -17.55 -3.65 -17.88
CA ILE A 354 -17.00 -4.39 -16.74
C ILE A 354 -17.29 -5.89 -16.90
N TRP A 355 -18.49 -6.25 -17.36
CA TRP A 355 -18.89 -7.64 -17.60
C TRP A 355 -17.91 -8.40 -18.51
N ILE A 356 -17.48 -7.77 -19.61
CA ILE A 356 -16.54 -8.36 -20.57
C ILE A 356 -15.18 -8.65 -19.91
N LYS A 357 -14.73 -7.78 -19.00
CA LYS A 357 -13.42 -7.90 -18.32
C LYS A 357 -13.48 -8.74 -17.04
N ALA A 358 -14.68 -9.04 -16.55
CA ALA A 358 -14.88 -9.71 -15.27
C ALA A 358 -14.49 -11.20 -15.33
N GLN A 359 -14.03 -11.72 -14.20
CA GLN A 359 -13.61 -13.11 -14.06
C GLN A 359 -14.81 -14.04 -13.88
N HIS A 360 -14.75 -15.24 -14.46
CA HIS A 360 -15.82 -16.24 -14.34
C HIS A 360 -15.72 -17.10 -13.07
N SER A 361 -14.59 -17.06 -12.36
CA SER A 361 -14.34 -17.98 -11.25
C SER A 361 -13.56 -17.34 -10.11
N LEU A 362 -13.88 -17.74 -8.89
CA LEU A 362 -13.08 -17.46 -7.70
C LEU A 362 -12.01 -18.54 -7.48
N PRO A 363 -10.78 -18.17 -7.06
CA PRO A 363 -9.77 -19.13 -6.62
C PRO A 363 -10.17 -19.77 -5.28
N THR A 364 -10.92 -20.86 -5.32
CA THR A 364 -11.41 -21.54 -4.10
C THR A 364 -10.34 -22.38 -3.40
N LYS A 365 -9.30 -22.82 -4.11
CA LYS A 365 -8.21 -23.65 -3.56
C LYS A 365 -6.96 -22.85 -3.14
N LYS A 366 -6.73 -21.69 -3.75
CA LYS A 366 -5.55 -20.82 -3.54
C LYS A 366 -6.00 -19.40 -3.19
N ILE A 367 -6.63 -19.26 -2.02
CA ILE A 367 -6.93 -17.93 -1.49
C ILE A 367 -5.60 -17.23 -1.21
N PRO A 368 -5.38 -15.99 -1.69
CA PRO A 368 -4.16 -15.26 -1.37
C PRO A 368 -3.98 -15.17 0.14
N ALA A 369 -2.74 -15.32 0.63
CA ALA A 369 -2.46 -15.40 2.06
C ALA A 369 -2.99 -14.19 2.85
N LYS A 370 -2.96 -12.99 2.24
CA LYS A 370 -3.61 -11.77 2.75
C LYS A 370 -5.08 -11.95 3.12
N TYR A 371 -5.81 -12.85 2.47
CA TYR A 371 -7.23 -13.07 2.69
C TYR A 371 -7.54 -14.46 3.27
N SER A 372 -6.54 -15.13 3.86
CA SER A 372 -6.71 -16.50 4.38
C SER A 372 -7.79 -16.59 5.45
N PHE A 373 -8.01 -15.50 6.20
CA PHE A 373 -9.08 -15.38 7.19
C PHE A 373 -10.47 -15.59 6.58
N LEU A 374 -10.68 -15.45 5.27
CA LEU A 374 -11.98 -15.73 4.65
C LEU A 374 -12.34 -17.24 4.60
N LYS A 375 -11.36 -18.13 4.78
CA LYS A 375 -11.58 -19.60 4.74
C LYS A 375 -11.96 -20.17 6.09
N ASP A 376 -11.16 -19.85 7.10
CA ASP A 376 -11.24 -20.39 8.45
C ASP A 376 -10.72 -19.30 9.41
N ARG A 377 -11.18 -19.33 10.66
CA ARG A 377 -10.62 -18.50 11.75
C ARG A 377 -9.21 -18.99 12.10
N TYR A 378 -8.94 -20.28 11.90
CA TYR A 378 -7.64 -20.87 12.14
C TYR A 378 -6.81 -20.96 10.86
N PHE A 379 -5.49 -20.82 10.98
CA PHE A 379 -4.55 -20.95 9.88
C PHE A 379 -3.23 -21.55 10.36
N GLN A 380 -2.49 -22.14 9.41
CA GLN A 380 -1.15 -22.66 9.66
C GLN A 380 -0.10 -21.56 9.45
N VAL A 381 0.85 -21.44 10.37
CA VAL A 381 2.02 -20.56 10.27
C VAL A 381 3.26 -21.38 9.99
N THR A 382 4.04 -20.98 8.99
CA THR A 382 5.37 -21.55 8.75
C THR A 382 6.39 -20.70 9.51
N PRO A 383 6.94 -21.19 10.64
CA PRO A 383 7.81 -20.37 11.48
C PRO A 383 9.17 -20.15 10.83
N SER A 384 9.86 -19.07 11.21
CA SER A 384 11.31 -18.97 10.91
C SER A 384 12.11 -19.80 11.91
N LEU A 385 13.19 -20.44 11.47
CA LEU A 385 14.17 -21.04 12.37
C LEU A 385 15.07 -19.93 12.93
N VAL A 386 15.02 -19.69 14.24
CA VAL A 386 15.86 -18.71 14.94
C VAL A 386 16.94 -19.46 15.70
N ILE A 387 18.21 -19.10 15.51
CA ILE A 387 19.34 -19.69 16.21
C ILE A 387 20.08 -18.61 16.99
N ASN A 388 20.07 -18.73 18.32
CA ASN A 388 20.96 -18.00 19.21
C ASN A 388 22.32 -18.71 19.24
N VAL A 389 23.34 -18.13 18.60
CA VAL A 389 24.65 -18.78 18.43
C VAL A 389 25.52 -18.74 19.68
N CYS A 390 25.31 -17.70 20.50
CA CYS A 390 26.10 -17.36 21.67
C CYS A 390 25.27 -16.56 22.70
N ALA A 391 25.85 -16.35 23.88
CA ALA A 391 25.31 -15.50 24.95
C ALA A 391 26.14 -14.21 25.18
N ASP A 392 27.38 -14.16 24.68
CA ASP A 392 28.33 -13.06 24.91
C ASP A 392 28.13 -11.91 23.90
N CYS A 393 28.33 -10.67 24.34
CA CYS A 393 28.16 -9.46 23.52
C CYS A 393 29.24 -8.41 23.87
N ASP A 394 29.67 -7.62 22.89
CA ASP A 394 30.56 -6.46 23.05
C ASP A 394 29.80 -5.13 23.28
N MET A 395 28.47 -5.20 23.46
CA MET A 395 27.62 -4.10 23.92
C MET A 395 26.88 -4.49 25.21
N ASN A 396 26.47 -3.48 25.99
CA ASN A 396 25.69 -3.62 27.22
C ASN A 396 24.39 -2.81 27.15
N CYS A 397 23.62 -3.00 26.08
CA CYS A 397 22.47 -2.16 25.78
C CYS A 397 21.45 -2.09 26.93
N SER A 398 20.92 -0.90 27.20
CA SER A 398 19.96 -0.64 28.28
C SER A 398 18.65 -1.40 28.10
N TYR A 399 18.23 -1.61 26.85
CA TYR A 399 16.99 -2.30 26.46
C TYR A 399 17.14 -3.82 26.22
N CYS A 400 18.30 -4.41 26.51
CA CYS A 400 18.53 -5.85 26.39
C CYS A 400 18.25 -6.60 27.71
N PRO A 401 17.83 -7.88 27.68
CA PRO A 401 17.63 -8.65 28.91
C PRO A 401 18.91 -8.82 29.72
N LYS A 402 18.91 -8.40 30.99
CA LYS A 402 20.10 -8.39 31.85
C LYS A 402 20.07 -9.44 32.95
N GLU A 403 18.99 -9.52 33.71
CA GLU A 403 18.89 -10.42 34.86
C GLU A 403 17.46 -10.94 35.07
N LYS A 404 17.34 -12.14 35.66
CA LYS A 404 16.08 -12.71 36.13
C LYS A 404 16.31 -13.47 37.43
N ASN A 405 15.58 -13.15 38.49
CA ASN A 405 15.71 -13.79 39.81
C ASN A 405 17.18 -13.83 40.31
N GLY A 406 17.93 -12.74 40.12
CA GLY A 406 19.35 -12.64 40.49
C GLY A 406 20.33 -13.40 39.58
N GLN A 407 19.89 -13.98 38.46
CA GLN A 407 20.75 -14.64 37.48
C GLN A 407 20.94 -13.78 36.23
N LYS A 408 22.19 -13.60 35.81
CA LYS A 408 22.54 -12.90 34.57
C LYS A 408 21.98 -13.62 33.34
N LEU A 409 21.45 -12.84 32.39
CA LEU A 409 20.94 -13.27 31.10
C LEU A 409 21.95 -12.92 30.01
N GLY A 410 22.06 -13.78 28.99
CA GLY A 410 22.88 -13.56 27.80
C GLY A 410 22.16 -12.71 26.76
N GLY A 411 21.53 -11.60 27.18
CA GLY A 411 20.64 -10.81 26.33
C GLY A 411 19.51 -11.63 25.75
N GLU A 412 19.42 -11.61 24.43
CA GLU A 412 18.45 -12.32 23.60
C GLU A 412 18.49 -13.86 23.72
N ASN A 413 19.54 -14.41 24.35
CA ASN A 413 19.64 -15.82 24.73
C ASN A 413 18.82 -16.17 25.99
N LEU A 414 18.41 -15.19 26.80
CA LEU A 414 17.63 -15.35 28.05
C LEU A 414 18.24 -16.30 29.09
N LYS A 415 19.51 -16.65 28.94
CA LYS A 415 20.29 -17.44 29.90
C LYS A 415 21.76 -17.15 29.67
N SER A 416 22.49 -16.75 30.71
CA SER A 416 23.95 -16.68 30.63
C SER A 416 24.51 -18.10 30.60
N ILE A 417 25.42 -18.38 29.67
CA ILE A 417 26.06 -19.69 29.53
C ILE A 417 27.49 -19.50 29.05
N SER A 418 28.40 -20.32 29.58
CA SER A 418 29.79 -20.37 29.13
C SER A 418 29.91 -21.12 27.81
N GLN A 419 30.94 -20.79 27.03
CA GLN A 419 31.18 -21.36 25.71
C GLN A 419 31.31 -22.89 25.70
N ILE A 420 31.85 -23.48 26.79
CA ILE A 420 31.95 -24.94 26.94
C ILE A 420 30.59 -25.65 26.98
N ASN A 421 29.53 -24.94 27.37
CA ASN A 421 28.16 -25.45 27.44
C ASN A 421 27.34 -25.10 26.19
N TYR A 422 27.98 -24.57 25.15
CA TYR A 422 27.26 -24.26 23.91
C TYR A 422 26.86 -25.55 23.19
N CYS A 423 25.71 -25.51 22.53
CA CYS A 423 25.20 -26.60 21.71
C CYS A 423 26.24 -27.04 20.68
N ASN A 424 26.35 -28.36 20.51
CA ASN A 424 27.24 -28.99 19.56
C ASN A 424 26.95 -28.49 18.13
N MET A 425 28.00 -28.02 17.44
CA MET A 425 27.87 -27.51 16.08
C MET A 425 27.30 -28.54 15.10
N GLN A 426 27.59 -29.83 15.27
CA GLN A 426 27.03 -30.87 14.40
C GLN A 426 25.52 -30.99 14.56
N ALA A 427 25.00 -30.87 15.79
CA ALA A 427 23.57 -30.87 16.04
C ALA A 427 22.89 -29.65 15.40
N ILE A 428 23.52 -28.47 15.49
CA ILE A 428 23.02 -27.24 14.84
C ILE A 428 22.98 -27.41 13.31
N LYS A 429 24.06 -27.91 12.70
CA LYS A 429 24.11 -28.16 11.25
C LYS A 429 23.04 -29.15 10.80
N ASN A 430 22.82 -30.21 11.59
CA ASN A 430 21.77 -31.18 11.32
C ASN A 430 20.39 -30.51 11.39
N LEU A 431 20.10 -29.73 12.43
CA LEU A 431 18.83 -29.01 12.56
C LEU A 431 18.58 -28.08 11.36
N VAL A 432 19.57 -27.27 10.96
CA VAL A 432 19.44 -26.35 9.82
C VAL A 432 19.09 -27.11 8.53
N LYS A 433 19.76 -28.23 8.26
CA LYS A 433 19.48 -29.06 7.08
C LYS A 433 18.10 -29.72 7.13
N GLU A 434 17.73 -30.29 8.27
CA GLU A 434 16.47 -31.00 8.44
C GLU A 434 15.26 -30.06 8.40
N PHE A 435 15.38 -28.86 8.97
CA PHE A 435 14.37 -27.82 8.88
C PHE A 435 14.12 -27.39 7.43
N SER A 436 15.18 -27.08 6.67
CA SER A 436 15.06 -26.72 5.26
C SER A 436 14.32 -27.79 4.45
N LYS A 437 14.71 -29.05 4.62
CA LYS A 437 14.07 -30.19 3.93
C LYS A 437 12.58 -30.31 4.26
N HIS A 438 12.19 -30.14 5.52
CA HIS A 438 10.79 -30.23 5.93
C HIS A 438 9.96 -29.13 5.27
N ILE A 439 10.37 -27.86 5.39
CA ILE A 439 9.61 -26.73 4.84
C ILE A 439 9.49 -26.79 3.31
N LEU A 440 10.54 -27.23 2.61
CA LEU A 440 10.50 -27.41 1.15
C LEU A 440 9.52 -28.50 0.72
N ASN A 441 9.36 -29.57 1.49
CA ASN A 441 8.37 -30.63 1.20
C ASN A 441 6.94 -30.10 1.28
N ASP A 442 6.68 -29.16 2.19
CA ASP A 442 5.39 -28.47 2.32
C ASP A 442 5.18 -27.38 1.26
N ARG A 443 6.12 -27.24 0.31
CA ARG A 443 6.15 -26.22 -0.76
C ARG A 443 6.21 -24.78 -0.26
N ASP A 444 6.67 -24.60 0.97
CA ASP A 444 6.95 -23.30 1.56
C ASP A 444 8.44 -22.94 1.43
N LYS A 445 8.80 -21.72 1.85
CA LYS A 445 10.15 -21.17 1.72
C LYS A 445 10.82 -21.10 3.09
N PRO A 446 11.87 -21.90 3.38
CA PRO A 446 12.55 -21.85 4.66
C PRO A 446 13.27 -20.51 4.88
N ILE A 447 13.09 -19.96 6.09
CA ILE A 447 13.73 -18.73 6.58
C ILE A 447 14.60 -19.06 7.79
N LEU A 448 15.88 -18.69 7.71
CA LEU A 448 16.82 -18.80 8.82
C LEU A 448 17.08 -17.41 9.41
N ARG A 449 17.01 -17.28 10.72
CA ARG A 449 17.46 -16.10 11.47
C ARG A 449 18.57 -16.50 12.44
N ILE A 450 19.69 -15.79 12.38
CA ILE A 450 20.84 -15.97 13.26
C ILE A 450 20.93 -14.74 14.17
N THR A 451 20.99 -14.97 15.47
CA THR A 451 21.12 -13.94 16.52
C THR A 451 21.87 -14.52 17.74
N GLY A 452 21.80 -13.91 18.92
CA GLY A 452 22.37 -14.43 20.16
C GLY A 452 22.65 -13.31 21.16
N GLY A 453 23.84 -13.33 21.76
CA GLY A 453 24.53 -12.09 22.11
C GLY A 453 24.95 -11.38 20.82
N GLU A 454 26.26 -11.22 20.57
CA GLU A 454 26.76 -10.74 19.28
C GLU A 454 27.36 -11.90 18.47
N PRO A 455 26.70 -12.35 17.38
CA PRO A 455 27.16 -13.49 16.57
C PRO A 455 28.55 -13.32 15.95
N LEU A 456 29.01 -12.08 15.78
CA LEU A 456 30.31 -11.77 15.19
C LEU A 456 31.39 -11.40 16.23
N PHE A 457 31.05 -11.42 17.52
CA PHE A 457 31.97 -11.07 18.61
C PHE A 457 32.96 -12.20 18.91
N GLY A 458 34.26 -11.90 18.85
CA GLY A 458 35.30 -12.90 19.10
C GLY A 458 35.43 -13.96 17.99
N SER A 459 36.57 -14.67 17.98
CA SER A 459 36.86 -15.67 16.94
C SER A 459 35.92 -16.87 16.98
N GLU A 460 35.51 -17.31 18.17
CA GLU A 460 34.68 -18.50 18.33
C GLU A 460 33.25 -18.26 17.82
N ASN A 461 32.59 -17.17 18.20
CA ASN A 461 31.23 -16.89 17.69
C ASN A 461 31.23 -16.72 16.17
N ARG A 462 32.26 -16.08 15.59
CA ARG A 462 32.40 -15.99 14.12
C ARG A 462 32.51 -17.38 13.49
N LYS A 463 33.36 -18.27 13.99
CA LYS A 463 33.47 -19.65 13.49
C LYS A 463 32.14 -20.39 13.56
N ARG A 464 31.42 -20.28 14.68
CA ARG A 464 30.11 -20.89 14.88
C ARG A 464 29.08 -20.34 13.88
N THR A 465 29.02 -19.03 13.71
CA THR A 465 28.14 -18.35 12.74
C THR A 465 28.46 -18.81 11.31
N MET A 466 29.72 -18.90 10.91
CA MET A 466 30.11 -19.38 9.59
C MET A 466 29.74 -20.85 9.36
N ALA A 467 29.89 -21.68 10.38
CA ALA A 467 29.49 -23.08 10.33
C ALA A 467 27.97 -23.26 10.12
N ILE A 468 27.15 -22.38 10.71
CA ILE A 468 25.70 -22.35 10.47
C ILE A 468 25.39 -21.90 9.05
N LEU A 469 25.99 -20.79 8.61
CA LEU A 469 25.80 -20.23 7.27
C LEU A 469 26.18 -21.23 6.16
N SER A 470 27.28 -21.97 6.33
CA SER A 470 27.70 -23.03 5.40
C SER A 470 26.70 -24.18 5.25
N SER A 471 25.74 -24.32 6.17
CA SER A 471 24.68 -25.33 6.11
C SER A 471 23.34 -24.78 5.61
N ALA A 472 23.27 -23.47 5.30
CA ALA A 472 22.04 -22.77 4.97
C ALA A 472 21.89 -22.46 3.46
N GLU A 473 22.62 -23.16 2.58
CA GLU A 473 22.62 -22.91 1.14
C GLU A 473 21.23 -23.05 0.50
N ASP A 474 20.41 -24.00 0.98
CA ASP A 474 19.06 -24.27 0.47
C ASP A 474 17.99 -23.27 0.94
N TYR A 475 18.34 -22.33 1.81
CA TYR A 475 17.38 -21.37 2.32
C TYR A 475 17.01 -20.31 1.27
N ASN A 476 15.76 -19.84 1.32
CA ASN A 476 15.31 -18.73 0.49
C ASN A 476 15.77 -17.38 1.05
N ARG A 477 15.80 -17.26 2.38
CA ARG A 477 16.17 -16.04 3.09
C ARG A 477 16.93 -16.36 4.36
N ILE A 478 18.05 -15.68 4.54
CA ILE A 478 18.87 -15.71 5.75
C ILE A 478 18.85 -14.31 6.35
N VAL A 479 18.58 -14.20 7.64
CA VAL A 479 18.56 -12.94 8.37
C VAL A 479 19.62 -13.02 9.45
N LEU A 480 20.66 -12.19 9.36
CA LEU A 480 21.70 -12.11 10.39
C LEU A 480 21.50 -10.83 11.20
N CYS A 481 21.18 -10.98 12.48
CA CYS A 481 21.15 -9.88 13.43
C CYS A 481 22.55 -9.67 14.01
N THR A 482 23.06 -8.44 13.96
CA THR A 482 24.37 -8.07 14.50
C THR A 482 24.37 -6.59 14.89
N ASN A 483 25.24 -6.17 15.79
CA ASN A 483 25.51 -4.77 16.06
C ASN A 483 26.47 -4.12 15.04
N GLY A 484 27.07 -4.92 14.15
CA GLY A 484 27.89 -4.46 13.04
C GLY A 484 29.36 -4.16 13.36
N ILE A 485 29.77 -4.12 14.63
CA ILE A 485 31.16 -3.75 15.04
C ILE A 485 32.19 -4.64 14.33
N SER A 486 31.97 -5.96 14.38
CA SER A 486 32.93 -6.95 13.87
C SER A 486 32.65 -7.41 12.44
N PHE A 487 31.76 -6.74 11.70
CA PHE A 487 31.32 -7.20 10.38
C PHE A 487 32.46 -7.29 9.36
N ILE A 488 33.28 -6.24 9.23
CA ILE A 488 34.40 -6.20 8.27
C ILE A 488 35.36 -7.36 8.52
N LYS A 489 35.68 -7.61 9.79
CA LYS A 489 36.55 -8.72 10.20
C LYS A 489 35.95 -10.07 9.82
N ALA A 490 34.67 -10.29 10.14
CA ALA A 490 33.97 -11.52 9.80
C ALA A 490 33.88 -11.77 8.29
N TYR A 491 33.66 -10.71 7.52
CA TYR A 491 33.66 -10.77 6.05
C TYR A 491 35.03 -11.17 5.52
N ASN A 492 36.10 -10.53 5.97
CA ASN A 492 37.46 -10.80 5.48
C ASN A 492 37.94 -12.22 5.81
N GLU A 493 37.56 -12.76 6.96
CA GLU A 493 37.91 -14.14 7.36
C GLU A 493 37.25 -15.20 6.45
N ASN A 494 36.10 -14.93 5.83
CA ASN A 494 35.31 -15.93 5.08
C ASN A 494 34.62 -15.36 3.82
N SER A 495 35.29 -14.46 3.09
CA SER A 495 34.69 -13.64 2.02
C SER A 495 33.94 -14.45 0.95
N ARG A 496 34.47 -15.62 0.55
CA ARG A 496 33.83 -16.50 -0.43
C ARG A 496 32.44 -16.99 0.00
N LEU A 497 32.28 -17.34 1.28
CA LEU A 497 30.99 -17.80 1.81
C LEU A 497 29.98 -16.65 1.84
N TRP A 498 30.42 -15.48 2.29
CA TRP A 498 29.59 -14.26 2.32
C TRP A 498 29.10 -13.87 0.93
N GLU A 499 29.98 -13.85 -0.08
CA GLU A 499 29.59 -13.53 -1.45
C GLU A 499 28.62 -14.56 -2.04
N GLY A 500 28.80 -15.86 -1.73
CA GLY A 500 27.88 -16.92 -2.15
C GLY A 500 26.46 -16.78 -1.56
N LEU A 501 26.34 -16.27 -0.33
CA LEU A 501 25.06 -16.14 0.37
C LEU A 501 24.43 -14.74 0.28
N LYS A 502 25.19 -13.72 -0.14
CA LYS A 502 24.79 -12.30 -0.13
C LYS A 502 23.40 -12.04 -0.68
N ARG A 503 23.06 -12.63 -1.83
CA ARG A 503 21.76 -12.41 -2.51
C ARG A 503 20.56 -12.89 -1.68
N LYS A 504 20.76 -13.88 -0.80
CA LYS A 504 19.75 -14.47 0.08
C LYS A 504 19.75 -13.83 1.47
N MET A 505 20.74 -12.99 1.77
CA MET A 505 21.00 -12.49 3.11
C MET A 505 20.45 -11.09 3.31
N LEU A 506 19.74 -10.89 4.42
CA LEU A 506 19.42 -9.59 4.98
C LEU A 506 20.24 -9.40 6.27
N LEU A 507 21.12 -8.41 6.27
CA LEU A 507 21.81 -7.96 7.47
C LEU A 507 20.87 -7.04 8.25
N LYS A 508 20.53 -7.44 9.48
CA LYS A 508 19.80 -6.61 10.42
C LYS A 508 20.78 -6.02 11.41
N ILE A 509 21.17 -4.76 11.17
CA ILE A 509 22.20 -4.10 11.96
C ILE A 509 21.54 -3.20 13.00
N SER A 510 21.82 -3.43 14.28
CA SER A 510 21.30 -2.57 15.36
C SER A 510 22.01 -1.22 15.36
N LEU A 511 21.27 -0.13 15.14
CA LEU A 511 21.78 1.24 15.19
C LEU A 511 20.65 2.20 15.60
N ASP A 512 20.64 2.62 16.87
CA ASP A 512 19.50 3.32 17.46
C ASP A 512 19.51 4.85 17.29
N THR A 513 20.66 5.43 16.96
CA THR A 513 20.88 6.89 16.85
C THR A 513 22.19 7.15 16.09
N LEU A 514 22.28 8.31 15.42
CA LEU A 514 23.54 8.81 14.84
C LEU A 514 24.29 9.78 15.78
N ASN A 515 23.73 10.05 16.96
CA ASN A 515 24.37 10.87 17.98
C ASN A 515 25.28 10.00 18.88
N GLU A 516 26.56 10.35 18.97
CA GLU A 516 27.57 9.58 19.71
C GLU A 516 27.26 9.47 21.21
N GLU A 517 26.77 10.53 21.86
CA GLU A 517 26.46 10.53 23.29
C GLU A 517 25.27 9.62 23.59
N LYS A 518 24.18 9.79 22.82
CA LYS A 518 23.00 8.93 22.93
C LYS A 518 23.33 7.47 22.63
N PHE A 519 24.18 7.21 21.63
CA PHE A 519 24.63 5.86 21.29
C PHE A 519 25.38 5.21 22.47
N GLN A 520 26.28 5.93 23.11
CA GLN A 520 27.01 5.44 24.30
C GLN A 520 26.05 5.17 25.47
N ILE A 521 25.09 6.05 25.73
CA ILE A 521 24.07 5.88 26.77
C ILE A 521 23.24 4.61 26.52
N LEU A 522 22.80 4.41 25.27
CA LEU A 522 21.94 3.28 24.91
C LEU A 522 22.67 1.95 24.89
N THR A 523 23.92 1.92 24.41
CA THR A 523 24.67 0.68 24.18
C THR A 523 25.68 0.35 25.27
N GLY A 524 26.01 1.30 26.16
CA GLY A 524 27.06 1.15 27.16
C GLY A 524 28.46 0.98 26.56
N THR A 525 28.68 1.45 25.33
CA THR A 525 29.97 1.36 24.64
C THR A 525 30.82 2.61 24.86
N LYS A 526 32.10 2.54 24.48
CA LYS A 526 33.03 3.67 24.53
C LYS A 526 32.90 4.56 23.28
N ALA A 527 33.27 5.84 23.42
CA ALA A 527 33.35 6.77 22.30
C ALA A 527 34.15 6.20 21.11
N GLY A 528 33.65 6.46 19.90
CA GLY A 528 34.22 5.97 18.64
C GLY A 528 33.70 4.60 18.19
N THR A 529 32.89 3.92 19.02
CA THR A 529 32.27 2.65 18.63
C THR A 529 31.20 2.84 17.55
N LEU A 530 30.42 3.93 17.60
CA LEU A 530 29.43 4.27 16.57
C LEU A 530 30.08 4.41 15.18
N GLU A 531 31.24 5.06 15.10
CA GLU A 531 31.96 5.21 13.85
C GLU A 531 32.42 3.85 13.28
N SER A 532 32.78 2.90 14.15
CA SER A 532 33.09 1.52 13.73
C SER A 532 31.86 0.82 13.14
N VAL A 533 30.68 1.01 13.73
CA VAL A 533 29.40 0.47 13.22
C VAL A 533 29.06 1.09 11.86
N LYS A 534 29.14 2.43 11.73
CA LYS A 534 28.90 3.15 10.48
C LYS A 534 29.82 2.67 9.36
N ASN A 535 31.10 2.52 9.65
CA ASN A 535 32.08 1.98 8.69
C ASN A 535 31.71 0.54 8.26
N GLY A 536 31.26 -0.30 9.21
CA GLY A 536 30.76 -1.65 8.91
C GLY A 536 29.55 -1.64 7.97
N ILE A 537 28.57 -0.76 8.23
CA ILE A 537 27.37 -0.59 7.39
C ILE A 537 27.77 -0.12 5.98
N GLN A 538 28.57 0.93 5.88
CA GLN A 538 29.03 1.47 4.60
C GLN A 538 29.83 0.45 3.80
N PHE A 539 30.69 -0.33 4.46
CA PHE A 539 31.41 -1.42 3.81
C PHE A 539 30.45 -2.49 3.28
N ALA A 540 29.48 -2.93 4.08
CA ALA A 540 28.48 -3.91 3.68
C ALA A 540 27.61 -3.40 2.51
N ALA A 541 27.20 -2.13 2.56
CA ALA A 541 26.44 -1.47 1.50
C ALA A 541 27.23 -1.41 0.18
N LYS A 542 28.52 -1.01 0.23
CA LYS A 542 29.43 -1.05 -0.93
C LYS A 542 29.59 -2.46 -1.50
N LYS A 543 29.54 -3.49 -0.65
CA LYS A 543 29.53 -4.90 -1.07
C LYS A 543 28.18 -5.35 -1.63
N LYS A 544 27.16 -4.50 -1.66
CA LYS A 544 25.78 -4.77 -2.11
C LYS A 544 25.05 -5.80 -1.25
N PHE A 545 25.29 -5.78 0.07
CA PHE A 545 24.43 -6.51 1.00
C PHE A 545 23.11 -5.77 1.18
N ARG A 546 22.02 -6.52 1.30
CA ARG A 546 20.75 -5.97 1.75
C ARG A 546 20.85 -5.73 3.25
N ILE A 547 20.62 -4.50 3.69
CA ILE A 547 20.77 -4.08 5.08
C ILE A 547 19.48 -3.39 5.52
N GLU A 548 18.95 -3.79 6.67
CA GLU A 548 17.86 -3.09 7.35
C GLU A 548 18.35 -2.71 8.74
N LEU A 549 18.34 -1.42 9.08
CA LEU A 549 18.73 -0.98 10.42
C LEU A 549 17.60 -1.30 11.40
N ASN A 550 17.91 -1.94 12.52
CA ASN A 550 16.95 -2.11 13.62
C ASN A 550 17.19 -0.99 14.64
N VAL A 551 16.13 -0.25 14.94
CA VAL A 551 16.11 0.86 15.91
C VAL A 551 15.17 0.47 17.04
N VAL A 552 15.64 0.47 18.27
CA VAL A 552 14.77 0.33 19.45
C VAL A 552 14.35 1.72 19.92
N ALA A 553 13.05 2.00 19.84
CA ALA A 553 12.45 3.26 20.27
C ALA A 553 12.51 3.37 21.80
N THR A 554 13.24 4.38 22.28
CA THR A 554 13.41 4.72 23.69
C THR A 554 13.25 6.23 23.85
N LYS A 555 13.07 6.71 25.08
CA LYS A 555 13.00 8.16 25.34
C LYS A 555 14.24 8.93 24.85
N GLU A 556 15.40 8.29 24.81
CA GLU A 556 16.66 8.94 24.39
C GLU A 556 16.67 9.29 22.90
N ASN A 557 16.17 8.40 22.04
CA ASN A 557 16.20 8.60 20.59
C ASN A 557 14.88 9.11 19.99
N VAL A 558 13.72 8.86 20.60
CA VAL A 558 12.44 9.38 20.07
C VAL A 558 12.03 10.74 20.63
N SER A 559 12.69 11.25 21.67
CA SER A 559 12.47 12.61 22.17
C SER A 559 12.80 13.68 21.11
N ASP A 560 13.81 13.41 20.30
CA ASP A 560 14.18 14.19 19.13
C ASP A 560 13.92 13.39 17.86
N LEU A 561 12.73 13.57 17.25
CA LEU A 561 12.35 12.87 16.03
C LEU A 561 13.29 13.15 14.85
N GLU A 562 14.08 14.23 14.90
CA GLU A 562 15.07 14.53 13.87
C GLU A 562 16.20 13.48 13.87
N ASP A 563 16.51 12.85 15.01
CA ASP A 563 17.48 11.77 15.11
C ASP A 563 17.05 10.53 14.29
N ILE A 564 15.76 10.19 14.38
CA ILE A 564 15.16 9.09 13.61
C ILE A 564 15.09 9.43 12.11
N LEU A 565 14.75 10.67 11.76
CA LEU A 565 14.73 11.12 10.37
C LEU A 565 16.13 11.10 9.75
N LYS A 566 17.16 11.54 10.48
CA LYS A 566 18.57 11.46 10.06
C LYS A 566 19.03 10.02 9.86
N LEU A 567 18.61 9.08 10.71
CA LEU A 567 18.87 7.65 10.52
C LEU A 567 18.22 7.11 9.24
N PHE A 568 17.00 7.57 8.93
CA PHE A 568 16.31 7.18 7.71
C PHE A 568 17.00 7.77 6.47
N GLU A 569 17.41 9.03 6.52
CA GLU A 569 18.20 9.69 5.48
C GLU A 569 19.56 9.00 5.28
N PHE A 570 20.25 8.62 6.35
CA PHE A 570 21.48 7.83 6.28
C PHE A 570 21.25 6.49 5.57
N SER A 571 20.09 5.87 5.76
CA SER A 571 19.72 4.63 5.08
C SER A 571 19.46 4.84 3.59
N ILE A 572 18.81 5.94 3.20
CA ILE A 572 18.62 6.34 1.79
C ILE A 572 19.98 6.60 1.13
N GLN A 573 20.84 7.41 1.75
CA GLN A 573 22.16 7.77 1.23
C GLN A 573 23.11 6.58 1.04
N ASN A 574 22.92 5.51 1.81
CA ASN A 574 23.73 4.30 1.72
C ASN A 574 23.04 3.16 0.95
N HIS A 575 21.92 3.45 0.29
CA HIS A 575 21.15 2.48 -0.49
C HIS A 575 20.76 1.22 0.30
N LEU A 576 20.33 1.42 1.55
CA LEU A 576 19.88 0.33 2.43
C LEU A 576 18.42 -0.04 2.10
N VAL A 577 17.97 -1.21 2.56
CA VAL A 577 16.55 -1.61 2.48
C VAL A 577 15.67 -0.68 3.31
N GLY A 578 16.24 -0.12 4.38
CA GLY A 578 15.55 0.84 5.23
C GLY A 578 15.83 0.68 6.72
N ILE A 579 14.95 1.26 7.53
CA ILE A 579 14.98 1.17 8.98
C ILE A 579 13.71 0.51 9.52
N LYS A 580 13.87 -0.22 10.62
CA LYS A 580 12.77 -0.84 11.38
C LYS A 580 12.83 -0.38 12.82
N ILE A 581 11.84 0.43 13.19
CA ILE A 581 11.64 0.96 14.53
C ILE A 581 10.77 -0.02 15.33
N LEU A 582 11.25 -0.40 16.50
CA LEU A 582 10.63 -1.37 17.42
C LEU A 582 10.49 -0.71 18.78
N THR A 583 9.31 -0.72 19.41
CA THR A 583 9.27 -0.41 20.85
C THR A 583 9.90 -1.54 21.66
N VAL A 584 10.29 -1.27 22.91
CA VAL A 584 11.04 -2.23 23.73
C VAL A 584 10.22 -3.51 23.93
N ASN A 585 10.79 -4.65 23.53
CA ASN A 585 10.26 -5.95 23.89
C ASN A 585 10.77 -6.33 25.28
N ASP A 586 9.89 -6.44 26.26
CA ASP A 586 10.26 -6.70 27.65
C ASP A 586 10.69 -8.16 27.93
N PHE A 587 10.55 -9.05 26.96
CA PHE A 587 10.82 -10.49 27.08
C PHE A 587 10.15 -11.15 28.30
N GLY A 588 8.91 -10.77 28.64
CA GLY A 588 8.22 -11.26 29.83
C GLY A 588 8.77 -10.67 31.13
N GLY A 589 9.17 -9.40 31.08
CA GLY A 589 9.68 -8.63 32.23
C GLY A 589 11.17 -8.80 32.54
N ASN A 590 11.96 -9.32 31.60
CA ASN A 590 13.40 -9.61 31.80
C ASN A 590 14.33 -8.47 31.36
N VAL A 591 13.77 -7.37 30.88
CA VAL A 591 14.51 -6.15 30.57
C VAL A 591 14.34 -5.18 31.74
N SER A 592 15.45 -4.83 32.40
CA SER A 592 15.49 -3.87 33.52
C SER A 592 15.37 -2.41 33.08
N PHE A 593 14.82 -2.20 31.88
CA PHE A 593 14.49 -0.89 31.34
C PHE A 593 13.06 -0.57 31.79
N GLU A 594 12.94 0.16 32.89
CA GLU A 594 11.65 0.68 33.33
C GLU A 594 11.15 1.66 32.27
N GLN A 595 10.10 1.25 31.57
CA GLN A 595 9.21 2.16 30.86
C GLN A 595 7.94 2.20 31.69
N THR A 596 7.74 3.29 32.42
CA THR A 596 6.46 3.53 33.09
C THR A 596 5.34 3.52 32.04
N ILE A 597 4.09 3.28 32.45
CA ILE A 597 2.94 3.36 31.53
C ILE A 597 2.91 4.73 30.82
N GLU A 598 3.29 5.79 31.54
CA GLU A 598 3.42 7.15 31.02
C GLU A 598 4.53 7.27 29.97
N GLU A 599 5.71 6.69 30.21
CA GLU A 599 6.79 6.67 29.22
C GLU A 599 6.42 5.86 27.98
N GLN A 600 5.73 4.72 28.13
CA GLN A 600 5.22 3.95 26.99
C GLN A 600 4.22 4.75 26.17
N ALA A 601 3.28 5.42 26.83
CA ALA A 601 2.30 6.29 26.17
C ALA A 601 2.99 7.45 25.43
N ASN A 602 3.99 8.09 26.05
CA ASN A 602 4.76 9.16 25.43
C ASN A 602 5.56 8.67 24.20
N ILE A 603 6.17 7.48 24.27
CA ILE A 603 6.86 6.89 23.11
C ILE A 603 5.87 6.61 21.98
N SER A 604 4.72 5.99 22.29
CA SER A 604 3.67 5.73 21.28
C SER A 604 3.17 7.05 20.66
N GLN A 605 2.96 8.10 21.45
CA GLN A 605 2.62 9.45 20.96
C GLN A 605 3.72 10.03 20.04
N LYS A 606 5.00 9.90 20.41
CA LYS A 606 6.11 10.36 19.56
C LYS A 606 6.19 9.60 18.23
N LEU A 607 5.86 8.31 18.23
CA LEU A 607 5.78 7.53 17.00
C LEU A 607 4.58 7.94 16.13
N GLU A 608 3.45 8.38 16.72
CA GLU A 608 2.35 8.99 15.97
C GLU A 608 2.76 10.33 15.35
N GLU A 609 3.42 11.20 16.11
CA GLU A 609 3.98 12.45 15.58
C GLU A 609 4.95 12.19 14.41
N LEU A 610 5.77 11.13 14.51
CA LEU A 610 6.64 10.71 13.41
C LEU A 610 5.84 10.28 12.18
N ILE A 611 4.78 9.49 12.35
CA ILE A 611 3.89 9.07 11.26
C ILE A 611 3.31 10.28 10.53
N GLU A 612 2.81 11.28 11.26
CA GLU A 612 2.29 12.50 10.65
C GLU A 612 3.37 13.26 9.87
N LYS A 613 4.59 13.36 10.41
CA LYS A 613 5.72 13.96 9.67
C LYS A 613 6.05 13.21 8.39
N LEU A 614 5.99 11.86 8.40
CA LEU A 614 6.25 11.04 7.22
C LEU A 614 5.17 11.23 6.15
N ARG A 615 3.89 11.33 6.57
CA ARG A 615 2.76 11.65 5.68
C ARG A 615 2.92 13.04 5.05
N LEU A 616 3.30 14.04 5.84
CA LEU A 616 3.54 15.41 5.34
C LEU A 616 4.72 15.49 4.36
N LYS A 617 5.72 14.62 4.49
CA LYS A 617 6.82 14.47 3.52
C LYS A 617 6.40 13.73 2.23
N GLY A 618 5.17 13.24 2.13
CA GLY A 618 4.63 12.58 0.94
C GLY A 618 5.07 11.12 0.78
N TYR A 619 5.59 10.47 1.82
CA TYR A 619 5.95 9.05 1.74
C TYR A 619 4.71 8.17 1.67
N GLU A 620 4.75 7.14 0.81
CA GLU A 620 3.64 6.20 0.64
C GLU A 620 3.49 5.31 1.87
N GLU A 621 2.31 5.33 2.51
CA GLU A 621 1.99 4.43 3.61
C GLU A 621 1.42 3.11 3.08
N ARG A 622 2.11 2.00 3.37
CA ARG A 622 1.69 0.62 3.05
C ARG A 622 1.42 -0.15 4.34
N GLU A 623 0.26 -0.79 4.43
CA GLU A 623 0.00 -1.78 5.48
C GLU A 623 0.75 -3.08 5.15
N VAL A 624 1.62 -3.52 6.05
CA VAL A 624 2.41 -4.74 5.87
C VAL A 624 2.24 -5.66 7.06
N PHE A 625 2.14 -6.95 6.78
CA PHE A 625 2.02 -7.97 7.81
C PHE A 625 3.17 -8.97 7.69
N LEU A 626 3.67 -9.46 8.82
CA LEU A 626 4.65 -10.54 8.81
C LEU A 626 4.02 -11.87 8.36
N ASN A 627 4.85 -12.77 7.81
CA ASN A 627 4.46 -14.13 7.40
C ASN A 627 3.20 -14.18 6.51
N ASP A 628 3.16 -13.37 5.44
CA ASP A 628 2.06 -13.34 4.48
C ASP A 628 0.68 -13.11 5.13
N ASN A 629 0.59 -12.09 5.99
CA ASN A 629 -0.58 -11.74 6.81
C ASN A 629 -0.77 -12.54 8.10
N LYS A 630 0.04 -13.57 8.34
CA LYS A 630 -0.07 -14.49 9.49
C LYS A 630 0.76 -14.08 10.70
N GLY A 631 1.12 -12.81 10.82
CA GLY A 631 1.98 -12.30 11.88
C GLY A 631 1.63 -10.88 12.27
N ILE A 632 2.58 -10.17 12.87
CA ILE A 632 2.39 -8.81 13.38
C ILE A 632 2.07 -7.85 12.23
N LYS A 633 1.03 -7.03 12.41
CA LYS A 633 0.71 -5.86 11.57
C LYS A 633 1.78 -4.80 11.77
N MET A 634 2.24 -4.14 10.71
CA MET A 634 3.31 -3.13 10.75
C MET A 634 2.89 -1.92 9.92
N LYS A 635 3.26 -0.72 10.37
CA LYS A 635 3.12 0.50 9.56
C LYS A 635 4.40 0.70 8.76
N ARG A 636 4.31 0.75 7.44
CA ARG A 636 5.48 0.95 6.56
C ARG A 636 5.30 2.19 5.71
N PHE A 637 6.34 3.01 5.68
CA PHE A 637 6.46 4.16 4.78
C PHE A 637 7.53 3.84 3.75
N VAL A 638 7.25 4.16 2.48
CA VAL A 638 8.16 3.91 1.36
C VAL A 638 8.62 5.25 0.78
N CYS A 639 9.95 5.39 0.67
CA CYS A 639 10.61 6.47 -0.02
C CYS A 639 11.16 5.93 -1.33
N HIS A 640 10.70 6.51 -2.44
CA HIS A 640 11.23 6.27 -3.77
C HIS A 640 12.32 7.30 -4.07
N TYR A 641 13.47 6.86 -4.56
CA TYR A 641 14.56 7.74 -4.95
C TYR A 641 15.32 7.17 -6.15
N VAL A 642 15.89 8.06 -6.95
CA VAL A 642 16.69 7.68 -8.11
C VAL A 642 18.15 7.60 -7.68
N ASP A 643 18.76 6.44 -7.84
CA ASP A 643 20.22 6.30 -7.72
C ASP A 643 20.86 6.88 -9.00
N PRO A 644 21.74 7.89 -8.92
CA PRO A 644 22.43 8.43 -10.10
C PRO A 644 23.17 7.38 -10.94
N GLY A 645 23.49 6.21 -10.37
CA GLY A 645 24.11 5.08 -11.05
C GLY A 645 23.15 4.01 -11.60
N ASN A 646 21.83 4.14 -11.40
CA ASN A 646 20.82 3.17 -11.82
C ASN A 646 19.56 3.88 -12.35
N GLU A 647 19.14 3.56 -13.57
CA GLU A 647 17.93 4.17 -14.20
C GLU A 647 16.60 3.63 -13.61
N GLN A 648 16.64 2.77 -12.59
CA GLN A 648 15.46 2.24 -11.90
C GLN A 648 15.22 2.95 -10.57
N ASP A 649 13.95 3.17 -10.24
CA ASP A 649 13.55 3.67 -8.93
C ASP A 649 13.95 2.67 -7.83
N GLU A 650 14.74 3.15 -6.87
CA GLU A 650 15.09 2.40 -5.67
C GLU A 650 14.08 2.72 -4.55
N GLU A 651 13.83 1.73 -3.69
CA GLU A 651 12.93 1.89 -2.54
C GLU A 651 13.72 1.78 -1.23
N CYS A 652 13.53 2.75 -0.33
CA CYS A 652 13.97 2.69 1.06
C CYS A 652 12.75 2.76 1.99
N THR A 653 12.71 1.91 3.01
CA THR A 653 11.50 1.76 3.85
C THR A 653 11.71 2.17 5.30
N LEU A 654 10.73 2.82 5.91
CA LEU A 654 10.66 3.02 7.36
C LEU A 654 9.49 2.21 7.89
N THR A 655 9.79 1.18 8.69
CA THR A 655 8.77 0.30 9.27
C THR A 655 8.68 0.48 10.77
N ILE A 656 7.47 0.73 11.31
CA ILE A 656 7.20 0.85 12.74
C ILE A 656 6.47 -0.41 13.23
N VAL A 657 6.96 -0.96 14.33
CA VAL A 657 6.35 -2.09 15.06
C VAL A 657 6.29 -1.75 16.54
N ASP A 658 5.08 -1.66 17.05
CA ASP A 658 4.80 -1.39 18.46
C ASP A 658 4.51 -2.68 19.22
N HIS A 659 5.45 -3.06 20.08
CA HIS A 659 5.39 -4.17 21.02
C HIS A 659 4.65 -3.84 22.33
N HIS A 660 4.18 -2.61 22.55
CA HIS A 660 3.37 -2.29 23.72
C HIS A 660 2.04 -3.04 23.68
N ASN A 661 1.67 -3.65 24.81
CA ASN A 661 0.41 -4.36 24.99
C ASN A 661 -0.62 -3.44 25.64
N SER A 662 -1.01 -2.39 24.92
CA SER A 662 -2.03 -1.43 25.36
C SER A 662 -3.03 -1.18 24.23
N SER A 663 -4.20 -0.64 24.57
CA SER A 663 -5.20 -0.20 23.59
C SER A 663 -4.70 0.93 22.68
N LEU A 664 -3.59 1.58 23.04
CA LEU A 664 -2.94 2.65 22.27
C LEU A 664 -1.81 2.11 21.37
N SER A 665 -1.63 0.78 21.31
CA SER A 665 -0.59 0.16 20.47
C SER A 665 -0.82 0.47 18.99
N LEU A 666 0.21 0.96 18.30
CA LEU A 666 0.14 1.24 16.85
C LEU A 666 -0.02 -0.03 16.02
N THR A 667 0.35 -1.17 16.59
CA THR A 667 0.27 -2.48 15.95
C THR A 667 -0.28 -3.48 16.96
N PRO A 668 -1.61 -3.57 17.15
CA PRO A 668 -2.20 -4.37 18.24
C PRO A 668 -2.16 -5.88 17.93
N ARG A 669 -2.43 -6.25 16.68
CA ARG A 669 -2.60 -7.64 16.23
C ARG A 669 -1.35 -8.52 16.47
N ARG A 670 -1.56 -9.66 17.11
CA ARG A 670 -0.59 -10.76 17.32
C ARG A 670 -1.15 -12.09 16.83
N THR A 671 -0.27 -13.06 16.64
CA THR A 671 -0.64 -14.43 16.26
C THR A 671 -0.39 -15.38 17.43
N PHE A 672 -1.41 -16.15 17.79
CA PHE A 672 -1.36 -17.16 18.84
C PHE A 672 -1.77 -18.53 18.28
N SER A 673 -1.53 -19.60 19.05
CA SER A 673 -1.91 -20.97 18.73
C SER A 673 -2.47 -21.66 19.97
N GLU A 674 -3.05 -22.86 19.81
CA GLU A 674 -3.60 -23.63 20.94
C GLU A 674 -2.53 -23.88 22.03
N PHE A 675 -1.27 -24.01 21.62
CA PHE A 675 -0.13 -24.10 22.53
C PHE A 675 0.00 -22.88 23.45
N CYS A 676 -0.37 -21.68 22.99
CA CYS A 676 -0.28 -20.45 23.76
C CYS A 676 -1.30 -20.37 24.90
N ILE A 677 -2.46 -21.02 24.80
CA ILE A 677 -3.55 -20.89 25.79
C ILE A 677 -3.11 -21.32 27.19
N LYS A 678 -2.15 -22.25 27.29
CA LYS A 678 -1.61 -22.70 28.58
C LYS A 678 -0.41 -21.88 29.07
N CYS A 679 0.06 -20.92 28.28
CA CYS A 679 1.23 -20.11 28.61
C CYS A 679 0.87 -19.03 29.64
N LYS A 680 1.73 -18.82 30.64
CA LYS A 680 1.55 -17.75 31.65
C LYS A 680 1.63 -16.32 31.08
N TYR A 681 2.30 -16.14 29.93
CA TYR A 681 2.40 -14.85 29.25
C TYR A 681 1.26 -14.62 28.25
N TYR A 682 0.35 -15.58 28.07
CA TYR A 682 -0.78 -15.41 27.17
C TYR A 682 -1.68 -14.27 27.67
N PRO A 683 -2.08 -13.30 26.82
CA PRO A 683 -2.77 -12.09 27.28
C PRO A 683 -3.97 -12.36 28.22
N LYS A 684 -4.78 -13.38 27.93
CA LYS A 684 -5.95 -13.75 28.76
C LYS A 684 -5.60 -14.42 30.10
N ASN A 685 -4.38 -14.93 30.26
CA ASN A 685 -3.93 -15.57 31.50
C ASN A 685 -3.18 -14.61 32.44
N VAL A 686 -2.81 -13.42 31.95
CA VAL A 686 -2.14 -12.41 32.78
C VAL A 686 -3.16 -11.86 33.79
N LYS A 687 -2.91 -12.09 35.08
CA LYS A 687 -3.72 -11.52 36.17
C LYS A 687 -3.42 -10.03 36.29
N LYS A 688 -4.41 -9.23 36.75
CA LYS A 688 -4.29 -7.76 36.99
C LYS A 688 -3.24 -7.35 38.05
N ASP A 689 -2.38 -8.27 38.52
CA ASP A 689 -1.48 -8.05 39.66
C ASP A 689 0.03 -8.18 39.29
N SER A 690 0.70 -7.04 39.42
CA SER A 690 2.10 -6.65 39.74
C SER A 690 3.39 -7.27 39.16
N GLY A 691 3.44 -8.34 38.34
CA GLY A 691 4.77 -8.87 37.95
C GLY A 691 4.99 -9.44 36.54
N ILE A 692 3.95 -9.87 35.84
CA ILE A 692 4.10 -10.59 34.57
C ILE A 692 3.46 -9.79 33.45
N LYS A 693 4.28 -9.34 32.49
CA LYS A 693 3.79 -8.63 31.30
C LYS A 693 3.32 -9.62 30.22
N PRO A 694 2.24 -9.31 29.47
CA PRO A 694 1.72 -10.17 28.42
C PRO A 694 2.69 -10.32 27.24
N CYS A 695 2.50 -11.38 26.45
CA CYS A 695 3.34 -11.68 25.29
C CYS A 695 3.21 -10.61 24.20
N ALA A 696 4.28 -9.86 23.98
CA ALA A 696 4.33 -8.78 22.99
C ALA A 696 4.63 -9.24 21.55
N THR A 697 4.86 -10.54 21.29
CA THR A 697 5.40 -11.03 20.00
C THR A 697 4.53 -12.08 19.31
N GLY A 698 3.78 -12.87 20.07
CA GLY A 698 3.04 -14.03 19.52
C GLY A 698 3.97 -15.17 19.06
N VAL A 699 3.39 -16.19 18.43
CA VAL A 699 4.13 -17.33 17.85
C VAL A 699 4.55 -17.03 16.41
N MET A 700 5.86 -16.98 16.18
CA MET A 700 6.41 -16.71 14.84
C MET A 700 7.68 -17.49 14.52
N SER A 701 8.34 -18.05 15.53
CA SER A 701 9.67 -18.61 15.38
C SER A 701 9.88 -19.86 16.19
N LEU A 702 10.48 -20.85 15.54
CA LEU A 702 11.03 -22.04 16.17
C LEU A 702 12.48 -21.71 16.57
N THR A 703 12.80 -21.74 17.86
CA THR A 703 13.99 -21.08 18.41
C THR A 703 14.93 -22.09 19.04
N LEU A 704 16.21 -22.05 18.65
CA LEU A 704 17.30 -22.77 19.31
C LEU A 704 18.09 -21.79 20.18
N ARG A 705 18.12 -22.06 21.49
CA ARG A 705 18.98 -21.35 22.44
C ARG A 705 20.42 -21.86 22.35
N ALA A 706 21.39 -21.04 22.74
CA ALA A 706 22.80 -21.37 22.62
C ALA A 706 23.23 -22.62 23.44
N ASP A 707 22.47 -23.04 24.45
CA ASP A 707 22.70 -24.27 25.23
C ASP A 707 22.01 -25.53 24.65
N GLY A 708 21.43 -25.40 23.45
CA GLY A 708 20.84 -26.50 22.71
C GLY A 708 19.37 -26.74 23.01
N LEU A 709 18.74 -25.89 23.85
CA LEU A 709 17.31 -25.95 24.09
C LEU A 709 16.53 -25.46 22.86
N PHE A 710 15.79 -26.36 22.23
CA PHE A 710 15.00 -26.12 21.03
C PHE A 710 13.51 -26.01 21.37
N SER A 711 12.89 -24.87 21.11
CA SER A 711 11.56 -24.53 21.60
C SER A 711 10.68 -23.84 20.54
N PRO A 712 9.35 -23.96 20.65
CA PRO A 712 8.41 -23.30 19.73
C PRO A 712 8.22 -21.80 20.03
N CYS A 713 8.85 -21.29 21.10
CA CYS A 713 8.76 -19.89 21.47
C CYS A 713 9.99 -19.47 22.27
N ARG A 714 10.49 -18.27 21.96
CA ARG A 714 11.68 -17.69 22.58
C ARG A 714 11.55 -17.47 24.09
N LEU A 715 10.34 -17.24 24.61
CA LEU A 715 10.10 -17.01 26.05
C LEU A 715 10.12 -18.30 26.89
N LEU A 716 10.16 -19.47 26.25
CA LEU A 716 10.22 -20.75 26.94
C LEU A 716 11.66 -21.06 27.31
N THR A 717 12.01 -20.81 28.56
CA THR A 717 13.34 -21.05 29.09
C THR A 717 13.51 -22.42 29.75
N ASP A 718 12.39 -23.11 29.98
CA ASP A 718 12.29 -24.28 30.85
C ASP A 718 12.16 -25.57 30.01
N SER A 719 12.64 -26.69 30.54
CA SER A 719 12.80 -27.95 29.77
C SER A 719 11.49 -28.69 29.49
N GLU A 720 10.39 -28.40 30.17
CA GLU A 720 9.13 -29.13 30.00
C GLU A 720 8.50 -28.96 28.60
N ASN A 721 8.75 -27.84 27.95
CA ASN A 721 8.15 -27.48 26.66
C ASN A 721 9.17 -27.35 25.52
N ALA A 722 10.40 -27.82 25.76
CA ALA A 722 11.52 -27.65 24.85
C ALA A 722 12.46 -28.86 24.88
N ILE A 723 13.19 -29.07 23.80
CA ILE A 723 13.95 -30.30 23.55
C ILE A 723 15.43 -29.95 23.49
N ASN A 724 16.29 -30.60 24.28
CA ASN A 724 17.72 -30.37 24.17
C ASN A 724 18.32 -31.22 23.04
N ILE A 725 18.75 -30.58 21.96
CA ILE A 725 19.24 -31.27 20.76
C ILE A 725 20.74 -31.55 20.75
N SER A 726 21.50 -31.09 21.75
CA SER A 726 22.97 -31.04 21.71
C SER A 726 23.64 -32.37 21.39
N ASN A 727 23.04 -33.49 21.79
CA ASN A 727 23.58 -34.84 21.60
C ASN A 727 22.65 -35.74 20.77
N MET A 728 21.70 -35.17 20.04
CA MET A 728 20.71 -35.94 19.27
C MET A 728 21.21 -36.30 17.88
N LYS A 729 20.85 -37.52 17.42
CA LYS A 729 21.05 -37.96 16.04
C LYS A 729 20.08 -37.23 15.09
N PRO A 730 20.39 -37.08 13.79
CA PRO A 730 19.54 -36.37 12.83
C PRO A 730 18.07 -36.84 12.80
N ALA A 731 17.83 -38.15 12.87
CA ALA A 731 16.47 -38.71 12.86
C ALA A 731 15.65 -38.27 14.09
N VAL A 732 16.30 -38.16 15.26
CA VAL A 732 15.65 -37.71 16.49
C VAL A 732 15.39 -36.20 16.42
N ILE A 733 16.34 -35.42 15.90
CA ILE A 733 16.14 -33.98 15.66
C ILE A 733 14.92 -33.75 14.75
N ARG A 734 14.78 -34.54 13.68
CA ARG A 734 13.63 -34.47 12.78
C ARG A 734 12.32 -34.76 13.52
N SER A 735 12.20 -35.88 14.24
CA SER A 735 10.97 -36.21 14.97
C SER A 735 10.60 -35.17 16.02
N SER A 736 11.60 -34.62 16.73
CA SER A 736 11.42 -33.56 17.71
C SER A 736 10.99 -32.24 17.07
N MET A 737 11.53 -31.92 15.90
CA MET A 737 11.11 -30.75 15.12
C MET A 737 9.68 -30.89 14.63
N ASP A 738 9.29 -32.05 14.11
CA ASP A 738 7.93 -32.32 13.63
C ASP A 738 6.90 -32.14 14.75
N GLU A 739 7.23 -32.59 15.98
CA GLU A 739 6.38 -32.37 17.17
C GLU A 739 6.22 -30.88 17.49
N LEU A 740 7.30 -30.11 17.44
CA LEU A 740 7.24 -28.67 17.71
C LEU A 740 6.51 -27.89 16.61
N LEU A 741 6.63 -28.31 15.35
CA LEU A 741 5.97 -27.67 14.21
C LEU A 741 4.43 -27.80 14.26
N ARG A 742 3.90 -28.90 14.82
CA ARG A 742 2.43 -29.05 15.03
C ARG A 742 1.81 -27.93 15.87
N LYS A 743 2.61 -27.24 16.69
CA LYS A 743 2.16 -26.10 17.49
C LYS A 743 1.77 -24.88 16.64
N TYR A 744 2.05 -24.89 15.33
CA TYR A 744 1.73 -23.80 14.40
C TYR A 744 0.59 -24.13 13.42
N ASP A 745 -0.07 -25.28 13.54
CA ASP A 745 -1.13 -25.70 12.59
C ASP A 745 -2.47 -24.99 12.81
N ARG A 746 -2.77 -24.64 14.07
CA ARG A 746 -4.04 -24.00 14.49
C ARG A 746 -3.80 -22.64 15.12
N CYS A 747 -3.29 -21.71 14.33
CA CYS A 747 -3.06 -20.33 14.76
C CYS A 747 -4.28 -19.44 14.51
N TRP A 748 -4.44 -18.37 15.31
CA TRP A 748 -5.43 -17.30 15.10
C TRP A 748 -4.80 -15.94 15.41
N TYR A 749 -5.50 -14.87 15.03
CA TYR A 749 -5.14 -13.50 15.41
C TYR A 749 -5.86 -13.08 16.67
N GLU A 750 -5.18 -12.31 17.50
CA GLU A 750 -5.77 -11.63 18.65
C GLU A 750 -5.21 -10.20 18.68
N SER A 751 -6.12 -9.23 18.78
CA SER A 751 -5.81 -7.80 18.79
C SER A 751 -5.64 -7.27 20.21
#